data_AF-A0A1H0K397-F1
#
_entry.id   AF-A0A1H0K397-F1
#
_cell.length_a   1.000
_cell.length_b   1.000
_cell.length_c   1.000
_cell.angle_alpha   90.00
_cell.angle_beta   90.00
_cell.angle_gamma   90.00
#
_symmetry.space_group_name_H-M   'P 1'
#
loop_
_entity.id
_entity.type
_entity.pdbx_description
1 polymer ?
#
loop_
_entity_poly.entity_id
_entity_poly.type
_entity_poly.pdbx_seq_one_letter_code
_entity_poly.pdbx_strand_id
1 'polypeptide(L)'
;MKKALVAGATGLIGRQLTEQLLQSSEYEEVHLLTRRRTPFYDHAKVTEHVVSFDEMEKEEKIFEGKDDVFITLGTTMKQVKSREGFMQVDYLYPLKIAEMAKKYHSERVLVISAMGADRDARFFYNQVKGSMEEALMALELPSLHIIRPSLITGDRYEFRLGEKSAEIISKPLRGWMKGSLRKFKPIEAATVAEAMRTIAKIQSKGFHIYENEDLHRIHSALHQDEKAAEDSTSKEQKYSLTWNLDSVFPGGSASNQFRQFLVNTETDLSTMKAKVAQAAKKDAPDVTEWAAVVERLQTIGMKVREVNAFVSCLTAQDVKDEEAKLLGGKTKRVASQYRQLISAVDEQLLQFTDAVWEDFINQKSMQKIVFNLEERRKNAKEKLSADKEQLIQKLSVDGYQAWGELYNTIVGRMEVEIREKGRKKKYSVGQAENKLSDKNRSVRKHVFQQFEQAWENEAELFTSSLNHLAGFRLETYEARGWDSVLKEPLMINRMKQETLDVMWDTITKNKDVFTEYLHRKAALLGLDKLAIYDVGAPVSKKVPEVSFDDAADMIVTQFRKFSPDMAEFAQHAFDNQWIEAENREGKRPGGFCTSFPIREQSRIFMTYDGSASNVATLAHELGHAYHQHKMNDLPYLSQGYAMNVAETASTFAEMIVSDASVKQAETKEEKIQLLDDKLNRSIAFFMNIHSRFLFETRFYEERKEGLVSKDRLNKLMTEAQKEAYNNALSEYSPTFWASKLHFHITGVPFYNFPYTFGYLFSMGIYAKAAQEGESFEAKYTELLRDTGRLDVETLAEKHLQVDLTKPEFWQEAIDFIKQDVETFMELTK
;
A
#
# COMPACT_ATOMS: atom_id res chain seq x y z
N MET A 1 27.07 -1.35 46.82
CA MET A 1 26.41 -0.84 45.58
C MET A 1 26.30 0.67 45.72
N LYS A 2 25.85 1.41 44.70
CA LYS A 2 25.77 2.87 44.79
C LYS A 2 24.52 3.32 45.55
N LYS A 3 24.56 4.51 46.12
CA LYS A 3 23.41 5.23 46.69
C LYS A 3 23.11 6.48 45.87
N ALA A 4 21.90 6.58 45.34
CA ALA A 4 21.45 7.73 44.57
C ALA A 4 20.64 8.70 45.43
N LEU A 5 20.72 9.99 45.12
CA LEU A 5 19.80 11.03 45.58
C LEU A 5 19.15 11.69 44.36
N VAL A 6 17.82 11.71 44.29
CA VAL A 6 17.06 12.34 43.20
C VAL A 6 16.27 13.53 43.75
N ALA A 7 16.68 14.73 43.37
CA ALA A 7 15.92 15.95 43.57
C ALA A 7 15.00 16.18 42.36
N GLY A 8 13.69 16.27 42.61
CA GLY A 8 12.68 16.47 41.55
C GLY A 8 12.00 15.20 41.04
N ALA A 9 11.95 14.13 41.84
CA ALA A 9 11.33 12.84 41.49
C ALA A 9 9.86 12.90 41.06
N THR A 10 9.14 13.99 41.36
CA THR A 10 7.75 14.21 40.91
C THR A 10 7.65 14.86 39.52
N GLY A 11 8.77 15.32 38.96
CA GLY A 11 8.86 15.94 37.63
C GLY A 11 8.88 14.90 36.51
N LEU A 12 8.69 15.35 35.27
CA LEU A 12 8.56 14.46 34.10
C LEU A 12 9.77 13.53 33.91
N ILE A 13 10.99 14.08 33.94
CA ILE A 13 12.23 13.29 33.87
C ILE A 13 12.50 12.58 35.20
N GLY A 14 12.36 13.29 36.33
CA GLY A 14 12.67 12.74 37.65
C GLY A 14 11.87 11.48 38.00
N ARG A 15 10.62 11.40 37.57
CA ARG A 15 9.78 10.20 37.75
C ARG A 15 10.33 9.01 36.96
N GLN A 16 10.59 9.20 35.67
CA GLN A 16 11.14 8.17 34.79
C GLN A 16 12.53 7.71 35.27
N LEU A 17 13.37 8.65 35.70
CA LEU A 17 14.68 8.35 36.27
C LEU A 17 14.55 7.54 37.55
N THR A 18 13.62 7.91 38.44
CA THR A 18 13.38 7.17 39.68
C THR A 18 12.95 5.73 39.38
N GLU A 19 11.98 5.53 38.47
CA GLU A 19 11.55 4.20 38.03
C GLU A 19 12.74 3.35 37.52
N GLN A 20 13.60 3.93 36.68
CA GLN A 20 14.76 3.23 36.13
C GLN A 20 15.89 2.96 37.14
N LEU A 21 16.07 3.83 38.15
CA LEU A 21 17.05 3.63 39.21
C LEU A 21 16.61 2.51 40.17
N LEU A 22 15.31 2.42 40.47
CA LEU A 22 14.77 1.36 41.35
C LEU A 22 14.92 -0.03 40.73
N GLN A 23 14.78 -0.12 39.40
CA GLN A 23 15.00 -1.34 38.62
C GLN A 23 16.49 -1.68 38.45
N SER A 24 17.41 -0.74 38.70
CA SER A 24 18.84 -0.97 38.53
C SER A 24 19.42 -1.81 39.68
N SER A 25 20.25 -2.80 39.34
CA SER A 25 21.07 -3.56 40.29
C SER A 25 22.27 -2.76 40.81
N GLU A 26 22.61 -1.63 40.17
CA GLU A 26 23.74 -0.79 40.57
C GLU A 26 23.46 0.04 41.81
N TYR A 27 22.19 0.30 42.11
CA TYR A 27 21.77 1.10 43.26
C TYR A 27 21.09 0.23 44.32
N GLU A 28 21.65 0.25 45.53
CA GLU A 28 21.05 -0.39 46.70
C GLU A 28 19.99 0.50 47.37
N GLU A 29 20.20 1.81 47.35
CA GLU A 29 19.31 2.81 47.96
C GLU A 29 19.09 4.00 47.01
N VAL A 30 17.84 4.47 46.92
CA VAL A 30 17.45 5.66 46.16
C VAL A 30 16.73 6.62 47.09
N HIS A 31 17.39 7.74 47.41
CA HIS A 31 16.85 8.79 48.25
C HIS A 31 16.13 9.84 47.41
N LEU A 32 14.89 10.16 47.77
CA LEU A 32 14.09 11.14 47.02
C LEU A 32 13.97 12.43 47.82
N LEU A 33 14.56 13.51 47.31
CA LEU A 33 14.46 14.84 47.90
C LEU A 33 13.27 15.58 47.27
N THR A 34 12.18 15.72 48.02
CA THR A 34 10.89 16.19 47.49
C THR A 34 10.15 17.12 48.47
N ARG A 35 9.17 17.88 47.98
CA ARG A 35 8.30 18.74 48.82
C ARG A 35 7.04 18.03 49.32
N ARG A 36 6.76 16.84 48.79
CA ARG A 36 5.56 16.04 49.10
C ARG A 36 5.88 14.57 48.81
N ARG A 37 5.18 13.66 49.50
CA ARG A 37 5.24 12.22 49.26
C ARG A 37 5.09 11.89 47.77
N THR A 38 5.91 10.96 47.27
CA THR A 38 5.86 10.50 45.87
C THR A 38 5.14 9.15 45.79
N PRO A 39 4.76 8.68 44.59
CA PRO A 39 4.21 7.33 44.42
C PRO A 39 5.17 6.19 44.79
N PHE A 40 6.45 6.48 45.06
CA PHE A 40 7.49 5.48 45.35
C PHE A 40 7.72 5.26 46.85
N TYR A 41 6.92 5.88 47.72
CA TYR A 41 7.15 5.90 49.18
C TYR A 41 7.20 4.51 49.85
N ASP A 42 6.60 3.49 49.23
CA ASP A 42 6.49 2.12 49.78
C ASP A 42 7.50 1.14 49.15
N HIS A 43 8.40 1.63 48.28
CA HIS A 43 9.36 0.77 47.61
C HIS A 43 10.55 0.46 48.52
N ALA A 44 10.96 -0.81 48.62
CA ALA A 44 12.00 -1.27 49.55
C ALA A 44 13.37 -0.55 49.44
N LYS A 45 13.72 -0.09 48.24
CA LYS A 45 14.96 0.70 47.98
C LYS A 45 14.81 2.21 48.23
N VAL A 46 13.61 2.71 48.51
CA VAL A 46 13.34 4.16 48.55
C VAL A 46 13.39 4.68 49.98
N THR A 47 14.09 5.78 50.16
CA THR A 47 13.95 6.63 51.36
C THR A 47 13.55 8.04 50.92
N GLU A 48 12.35 8.47 51.27
CA GLU A 48 11.87 9.81 50.94
C GLU A 48 12.20 10.82 52.02
N HIS A 49 12.77 11.94 51.59
CA HIS A 49 13.01 13.11 52.41
C HIS A 49 12.09 14.24 51.95
N VAL A 50 11.02 14.46 52.72
CA VAL A 50 10.06 15.53 52.45
C VAL A 50 10.57 16.81 53.13
N VAL A 51 11.23 17.68 52.36
CA VAL A 51 11.89 18.88 52.88
C VAL A 51 11.42 20.13 52.14
N SER A 52 11.50 21.28 52.82
CA SER A 52 11.47 22.57 52.15
C SER A 52 12.84 22.84 51.53
N PHE A 53 12.90 23.03 50.22
CA PHE A 53 14.14 23.36 49.52
C PHE A 53 14.76 24.69 50.02
N ASP A 54 13.95 25.59 50.59
CA ASP A 54 14.42 26.84 51.19
C ASP A 54 15.23 26.63 52.49
N GLU A 55 14.99 25.51 53.18
CA GLU A 55 15.62 25.16 54.46
C GLU A 55 16.55 23.95 54.36
N MET A 56 17.02 23.61 53.15
CA MET A 56 17.82 22.39 52.89
C MET A 56 19.07 22.27 53.75
N GLU A 57 19.67 23.39 54.15
CA GLU A 57 20.86 23.43 55.03
C GLU A 57 20.60 22.79 56.40
N LYS A 58 19.35 22.73 56.87
CA LYS A 58 18.98 22.04 58.13
C LYS A 58 19.00 20.52 58.00
N GLU A 59 18.87 20.02 56.77
CA GLU A 59 18.76 18.59 56.43
C GLU A 59 19.97 18.12 55.58
N GLU A 60 21.09 18.82 55.70
CA GLU A 60 22.28 18.63 54.86
C GLU A 60 22.91 17.23 54.94
N LYS A 61 22.70 16.52 56.06
CA LYS A 61 23.17 15.15 56.26
C LYS A 61 22.54 14.13 55.31
N ILE A 62 21.46 14.48 54.62
CA ILE A 62 20.85 13.62 53.59
C ILE A 62 21.85 13.29 52.47
N PHE A 63 22.82 14.17 52.22
CA PHE A 63 23.85 14.00 51.18
C PHE A 63 25.00 13.08 51.61
N GLU A 64 25.09 12.72 52.89
CA GLU A 64 26.15 11.85 53.41
C GLU A 64 26.06 10.44 52.80
N GLY A 65 27.18 9.99 52.21
CA GLY A 65 27.29 8.68 51.57
C GLY A 65 26.39 8.51 50.34
N LYS A 66 26.07 9.60 49.62
CA LYS A 66 25.40 9.53 48.30
C LYS A 66 26.45 9.65 47.21
N ASP A 67 26.61 8.59 46.43
CA ASP A 67 27.54 8.58 45.31
C ASP A 67 27.03 9.51 44.20
N ASP A 68 25.72 9.44 43.91
CA ASP A 68 25.13 10.08 42.73
C ASP A 68 23.98 11.01 43.09
N VAL A 69 24.12 12.29 42.72
CA VAL A 69 23.10 13.32 42.95
C VAL A 69 22.50 13.74 41.61
N PHE A 70 21.24 13.36 41.39
CA PHE A 70 20.46 13.71 40.20
C PHE A 70 19.55 14.90 40.49
N ILE A 71 19.77 16.02 39.81
CA ILE A 71 19.01 17.26 39.91
C ILE A 71 18.11 17.39 38.69
N THR A 72 16.85 16.97 38.85
CA THR A 72 15.80 17.02 37.81
C THR A 72 14.75 18.11 38.09
N LEU A 73 15.13 19.09 38.93
CA LEU A 73 14.30 20.23 39.26
C LEU A 73 14.09 21.14 38.05
N GLY A 74 12.86 21.60 37.91
CA GLY A 74 12.49 22.60 36.92
C GLY A 74 11.05 23.04 37.12
N THR A 75 10.78 24.30 36.81
CA THR A 75 9.43 24.87 36.81
C THR A 75 9.15 25.53 35.47
N THR A 76 7.99 26.18 35.34
CA THR A 76 7.85 27.22 34.31
C THR A 76 7.28 28.46 34.93
N MET A 77 7.45 29.57 34.21
CA MET A 77 6.90 30.87 34.57
C MET A 77 5.41 30.82 34.96
N LYS A 78 4.61 29.92 34.38
CA LYS A 78 3.19 29.76 34.73
C LYS A 78 2.96 29.19 36.14
N GLN A 79 3.85 28.33 36.64
CA GLN A 79 3.72 27.69 37.96
C GLN A 79 4.16 28.62 39.09
N VAL A 80 5.29 29.31 38.92
CA VAL A 80 5.87 30.19 39.95
C VAL A 80 5.40 31.64 39.86
N LYS A 81 4.80 32.04 38.74
CA LYS A 81 4.19 33.36 38.49
C LYS A 81 5.11 34.58 38.61
N SER A 82 6.40 34.42 38.95
CA SER A 82 7.40 35.48 39.04
C SER A 82 8.77 35.04 38.52
N ARG A 83 9.62 36.01 38.15
CA ARG A 83 11.00 35.76 37.72
C ARG A 83 11.86 35.26 38.88
N GLU A 84 11.65 35.83 40.07
CA GLU A 84 12.33 35.45 41.31
C GLU A 84 11.99 34.00 41.66
N GLY A 85 10.71 33.61 41.58
CA GLY A 85 10.29 32.23 41.84
C GLY A 85 10.83 31.24 40.79
N PHE A 86 11.03 31.69 39.55
CA PHE A 86 11.68 30.88 38.52
C PHE A 86 13.17 30.70 38.82
N MET A 87 13.89 31.77 39.17
CA MET A 87 15.29 31.71 39.59
C MET A 87 15.47 30.86 40.85
N GLN A 88 14.53 30.89 41.79
CA GLN A 88 14.56 30.06 42.98
C GLN A 88 14.62 28.56 42.61
N VAL A 89 13.75 28.10 41.70
CA VAL A 89 13.63 26.67 41.35
C VAL A 89 14.67 26.22 40.32
N ASP A 90 14.96 27.04 39.31
CA ASP A 90 15.79 26.64 38.16
C ASP A 90 17.24 27.11 38.25
N TYR A 91 17.61 27.88 39.28
CA TYR A 91 19.00 28.30 39.54
C TYR A 91 19.43 28.05 41.00
N LEU A 92 18.74 28.64 41.99
CA LEU A 92 19.19 28.60 43.39
C LEU A 92 19.12 27.20 44.00
N TYR A 93 18.02 26.47 43.83
CA TYR A 93 17.91 25.12 44.40
C TYR A 93 18.93 24.13 43.78
N PRO A 94 19.11 24.04 42.45
CA PRO A 94 20.18 23.22 41.87
C PRO A 94 21.56 23.56 42.41
N LEU A 95 21.88 24.85 42.56
CA LEU A 95 23.17 25.29 43.09
C LEU A 95 23.37 24.84 44.54
N LYS A 96 22.38 25.06 45.41
CA LYS A 96 22.43 24.61 46.82
C LYS A 96 22.58 23.10 46.94
N ILE A 97 21.85 22.33 46.13
CA ILE A 97 21.95 20.86 46.12
C ILE A 97 23.35 20.42 45.72
N ALA A 98 23.94 21.06 44.72
CA ALA A 98 25.30 20.77 44.28
C ALA A 98 26.36 21.19 45.32
N GLU A 99 26.17 22.30 46.04
CA GLU A 99 27.03 22.70 47.16
C GLU A 99 26.99 21.67 48.28
N MET A 100 25.81 21.15 48.63
CA MET A 100 25.68 20.06 49.62
C MET A 100 26.32 18.77 49.12
N ALA A 101 26.10 18.40 47.85
CA ALA A 101 26.75 17.25 47.23
C ALA A 101 28.29 17.37 47.29
N LYS A 102 28.85 18.57 47.07
CA LYS A 102 30.28 18.85 47.22
C LYS A 102 30.73 18.69 48.68
N LYS A 103 30.01 19.30 49.61
CA LYS A 103 30.32 19.28 51.05
C LYS A 103 30.37 17.87 51.60
N TYR A 104 29.50 16.98 51.12
CA TYR A 104 29.41 15.58 51.54
C TYR A 104 30.09 14.60 50.58
N HIS A 105 30.96 15.10 49.70
CA HIS A 105 31.84 14.29 48.86
C HIS A 105 31.10 13.31 47.93
N SER A 106 29.93 13.69 47.40
CA SER A 106 29.29 12.93 46.34
C SER A 106 30.20 12.83 45.12
N GLU A 107 30.29 11.64 44.52
CA GLU A 107 31.18 11.37 43.40
C GLU A 107 30.72 12.10 42.14
N ARG A 108 29.41 12.12 41.88
CA ARG A 108 28.84 12.63 40.63
C ARG A 108 27.57 13.44 40.87
N VAL A 109 27.49 14.59 40.22
CA VAL A 109 26.29 15.43 40.16
C VAL A 109 25.81 15.49 38.70
N LEU A 110 24.56 15.13 38.46
CA LEU A 110 23.93 15.19 37.14
C LEU A 110 22.75 16.16 37.17
N VAL A 111 22.74 17.18 36.33
CA VAL A 111 21.73 18.25 36.35
C VAL A 111 21.04 18.44 35.00
N ILE A 112 19.71 18.62 35.01
CA ILE A 112 18.94 19.00 33.83
C ILE A 112 19.01 20.53 33.60
N SER A 113 19.56 20.89 32.44
CA SER A 113 19.53 22.23 31.89
C SER A 113 18.64 22.27 30.64
N ALA A 114 18.99 23.07 29.63
CA ALA A 114 18.23 23.22 28.41
C ALA A 114 19.12 23.51 27.20
N MET A 115 18.68 23.07 26.03
CA MET A 115 19.30 23.45 24.76
C MET A 115 19.36 24.98 24.59
N GLY A 116 20.56 25.49 24.32
CA GLY A 116 20.81 26.93 24.16
C GLY A 116 20.90 27.71 25.47
N ALA A 117 21.14 27.04 26.61
CA ALA A 117 21.49 27.65 27.88
C ALA A 117 22.82 28.42 27.75
N ASP A 118 22.76 29.73 28.04
CA ASP A 118 23.86 30.67 27.95
C ASP A 118 23.49 31.89 28.82
N ARG A 119 24.39 32.36 29.70
CA ARG A 119 24.13 33.50 30.60
C ARG A 119 23.80 34.79 29.84
N ASP A 120 24.32 34.93 28.63
CA ASP A 120 24.09 36.09 27.76
C ASP A 120 22.91 35.88 26.80
N ALA A 121 22.15 34.78 26.95
CA ALA A 121 20.98 34.51 26.11
C ALA A 121 19.90 35.59 26.24
N ARG A 122 19.31 35.96 25.11
CA ARG A 122 18.18 36.93 25.05
C ARG A 122 16.91 36.44 25.74
N PHE A 123 16.72 35.12 25.83
CA PHE A 123 15.54 34.52 26.45
C PHE A 123 15.80 34.22 27.92
N PHE A 124 15.00 34.79 28.82
CA PHE A 124 15.14 34.65 30.28
C PHE A 124 15.30 33.19 30.76
N TYR A 125 14.56 32.25 30.17
CA TYR A 125 14.68 30.83 30.50
C TYR A 125 16.11 30.28 30.24
N ASN A 126 16.66 30.54 29.06
CA ASN A 126 18.02 30.12 28.69
C ASN A 126 19.09 30.88 29.47
N GLN A 127 18.86 32.15 29.79
CA GLN A 127 19.74 32.96 30.62
C GLN A 127 19.88 32.38 32.03
N VAL A 128 18.77 32.01 32.67
CA VAL A 128 18.78 31.44 34.02
C VAL A 128 19.46 30.07 34.01
N LYS A 129 19.17 29.22 33.03
CA LYS A 129 19.85 27.92 32.87
C LYS A 129 21.35 28.06 32.59
N GLY A 130 21.76 28.99 31.73
CA GLY A 130 23.18 29.26 31.48
C GLY A 130 23.90 29.80 32.71
N SER A 131 23.26 30.70 33.46
CA SER A 131 23.80 31.19 34.74
C SER A 131 23.98 30.04 35.74
N MET A 132 23.01 29.12 35.82
CA MET A 132 23.06 27.96 36.72
C MET A 132 24.25 27.07 36.35
N GLU A 133 24.44 26.80 35.05
CA GLU A 133 25.56 26.00 34.58
C GLU A 133 26.91 26.65 34.94
N GLU A 134 27.08 27.96 34.71
CA GLU A 134 28.29 28.69 35.12
C GLU A 134 28.57 28.56 36.62
N ALA A 135 27.54 28.77 37.44
CA ALA A 135 27.67 28.67 38.89
C ALA A 135 28.04 27.25 39.34
N LEU A 136 27.46 26.22 38.73
CA LEU A 136 27.78 24.82 39.03
C LEU A 136 29.19 24.43 38.58
N MET A 137 29.65 24.92 37.43
CA MET A 137 31.02 24.69 36.95
C MET A 137 32.05 25.33 37.90
N ALA A 138 31.74 26.52 38.45
CA ALA A 138 32.60 27.19 39.43
C ALA A 138 32.69 26.46 40.79
N LEU A 139 31.78 25.52 41.08
CA LEU A 139 31.87 24.70 42.28
C LEU A 139 32.97 23.64 42.20
N GLU A 140 33.60 23.37 41.05
CA GLU A 140 34.67 22.37 40.92
C GLU A 140 34.31 21.02 41.59
N LEU A 141 33.13 20.51 41.27
CA LEU A 141 32.68 19.19 41.72
C LEU A 141 33.62 18.10 41.19
N PRO A 142 33.78 16.96 41.91
CA PRO A 142 34.61 15.86 41.43
C PRO A 142 34.22 15.41 40.02
N SER A 143 32.91 15.35 39.75
CA SER A 143 32.34 15.11 38.43
C SER A 143 30.96 15.75 38.30
N LEU A 144 30.80 16.63 37.31
CA LEU A 144 29.56 17.34 36.99
C LEU A 144 29.11 17.00 35.57
N HIS A 145 27.88 16.51 35.42
CA HIS A 145 27.28 16.26 34.12
C HIS A 145 26.06 17.17 33.92
N ILE A 146 26.09 17.98 32.88
CA ILE A 146 25.04 18.92 32.51
C ILE A 146 24.32 18.37 31.28
N ILE A 147 23.02 18.13 31.41
CA ILE A 147 22.19 17.50 30.38
C ILE A 147 21.30 18.57 29.74
N ARG A 148 21.48 18.85 28.45
CA ARG A 148 20.75 19.88 27.69
C ARG A 148 19.77 19.25 26.69
N PRO A 149 18.59 18.77 27.15
CA PRO A 149 17.59 18.23 26.26
C PRO A 149 16.98 19.34 25.40
N SER A 150 16.45 18.96 24.24
CA SER A 150 15.57 19.82 23.43
C SER A 150 14.14 19.81 23.99
N LEU A 151 13.11 19.93 23.15
CA LEU A 151 11.72 19.82 23.57
C LEU A 151 11.43 18.43 24.14
N ILE A 152 11.13 18.36 25.44
CA ILE A 152 10.82 17.10 26.13
C ILE A 152 9.35 16.72 25.91
N THR A 153 9.12 15.47 25.49
CA THR A 153 7.78 14.87 25.29
C THR A 153 7.50 13.76 26.30
N GLY A 154 6.24 13.57 26.69
CA GLY A 154 5.80 12.53 27.63
C GLY A 154 4.45 12.84 28.29
N ASP A 155 3.80 11.81 28.85
CA ASP A 155 2.47 11.93 29.45
C ASP A 155 2.49 12.74 30.75
N ARG A 156 1.58 13.73 30.87
CA ARG A 156 1.40 14.56 32.06
C ARG A 156 -0.05 14.46 32.58
N TYR A 157 -0.20 14.51 33.91
CA TYR A 157 -1.49 14.62 34.61
C TYR A 157 -1.96 16.08 34.86
N GLU A 158 -1.21 17.12 34.45
CA GLU A 158 -1.65 18.52 34.56
C GLU A 158 -1.31 19.41 33.35
N PHE A 159 -2.26 20.31 33.04
CA PHE A 159 -2.41 21.06 31.80
C PHE A 159 -1.54 22.33 31.71
N ARG A 160 -0.77 22.51 30.62
CA ARG A 160 -0.16 23.81 30.27
C ARG A 160 -0.60 24.32 28.90
N LEU A 161 -1.59 25.22 28.94
CA LEU A 161 -1.74 26.34 27.99
C LEU A 161 -0.44 27.16 27.99
N GLY A 162 0.35 27.03 26.91
CA GLY A 162 1.61 27.74 26.69
C GLY A 162 2.58 26.98 25.76
N GLU A 163 2.49 25.65 25.68
CA GLU A 163 3.34 24.80 24.82
C GLU A 163 2.77 24.57 23.40
N LYS A 164 1.70 25.28 23.00
CA LYS A 164 1.10 25.12 21.66
C LYS A 164 1.83 25.85 20.51
N SER A 165 2.85 26.64 20.76
CA SER A 165 3.59 27.29 19.66
C SER A 165 4.77 26.43 19.16
N ALA A 166 5.28 25.49 19.97
CA ALA A 166 6.46 24.69 19.65
C ALA A 166 6.15 23.20 19.40
N GLU A 167 5.18 22.58 20.11
CA GLU A 167 4.74 21.20 19.81
C GLU A 167 4.00 21.07 18.46
N ILE A 168 3.48 22.17 17.94
CA ILE A 168 2.72 22.20 16.69
C ILE A 168 3.63 22.29 15.45
N ILE A 169 4.89 22.69 15.65
CA ILE A 169 5.87 22.77 14.56
C ILE A 169 6.75 21.51 14.50
N SER A 170 6.88 20.72 15.58
CA SER A 170 7.84 19.61 15.63
C SER A 170 7.28 18.20 15.32
N LYS A 171 5.95 18.01 15.23
CA LYS A 171 5.35 16.71 14.86
C LYS A 171 5.42 16.31 13.37
N PRO A 172 5.55 17.22 12.37
CA PRO A 172 5.83 16.83 10.98
C PRO A 172 7.33 16.68 10.67
N LEU A 173 8.23 17.04 11.60
CA LEU A 173 9.66 17.23 11.30
C LEU A 173 10.59 16.11 11.81
N ARG A 174 10.06 15.03 12.42
CA ARG A 174 10.88 13.90 12.91
C ARG A 174 11.71 13.22 11.80
N GLY A 175 11.29 13.30 10.53
CA GLY A 175 12.00 12.75 9.37
C GLY A 175 12.83 13.73 8.53
N TRP A 176 12.70 15.05 8.74
CA TRP A 176 13.19 16.06 7.77
C TRP A 176 14.37 16.92 8.26
N MET A 177 14.96 16.62 9.42
CA MET A 177 16.10 17.37 9.96
C MET A 177 17.43 16.66 9.68
N LYS A 178 18.04 16.93 8.51
CA LYS A 178 19.43 16.53 8.16
C LYS A 178 20.40 17.70 8.42
N GLY A 179 21.60 17.40 8.90
CA GLY A 179 22.65 18.40 9.19
C GLY A 179 22.51 19.10 10.55
N SER A 180 22.86 20.39 10.63
CA SER A 180 22.93 21.22 11.86
C SER A 180 21.61 21.38 12.64
N LEU A 181 20.52 20.80 12.14
CA LEU A 181 19.17 20.82 12.73
C LEU A 181 18.87 19.62 13.64
N ARG A 182 19.73 18.58 13.67
CA ARG A 182 19.54 17.39 14.53
C ARG A 182 19.44 17.72 16.02
N LYS A 183 20.17 18.72 16.50
CA LYS A 183 20.09 19.23 17.87
C LYS A 183 18.70 19.66 18.33
N PHE A 184 17.79 20.03 17.40
CA PHE A 184 16.42 20.46 17.73
C PHE A 184 15.38 19.32 17.77
N LYS A 185 15.78 18.06 17.54
CA LYS A 185 14.87 16.90 17.53
C LYS A 185 14.26 16.67 18.92
N PRO A 186 12.91 16.69 19.08
CA PRO A 186 12.26 16.43 20.37
C PRO A 186 12.68 15.09 20.97
N ILE A 187 12.84 15.06 22.29
CA ILE A 187 13.31 13.89 23.04
C ILE A 187 12.26 13.46 24.07
N GLU A 188 12.12 12.16 24.31
CA GLU A 188 11.18 11.65 25.30
C GLU A 188 11.81 11.67 26.69
N ALA A 189 11.00 11.89 27.72
CA ALA A 189 11.51 11.99 29.09
C ALA A 189 12.19 10.70 29.58
N ALA A 190 11.67 9.54 29.15
CA ALA A 190 12.28 8.24 29.42
C ALA A 190 13.69 8.11 28.82
N THR A 191 13.87 8.62 27.59
CA THR A 191 15.17 8.67 26.90
C THR A 191 16.18 9.53 27.65
N VAL A 192 15.75 10.70 28.14
CA VAL A 192 16.63 11.58 28.94
C VAL A 192 17.01 10.91 30.26
N ALA A 193 16.05 10.29 30.94
CA ALA A 193 16.29 9.55 32.18
C ALA A 193 17.29 8.40 31.99
N GLU A 194 17.16 7.65 30.89
CA GLU A 194 18.07 6.55 30.56
C GLU A 194 19.48 7.03 30.26
N ALA A 195 19.59 8.14 29.52
CA ALA A 195 20.88 8.77 29.29
C ALA A 195 21.53 9.23 30.61
N MET A 196 20.77 9.85 31.52
CA MET A 196 21.29 10.25 32.85
C MET A 196 21.78 9.04 33.65
N ARG A 197 21.00 7.95 33.71
CA ARG A 197 21.41 6.70 34.38
C ARG A 197 22.67 6.11 33.77
N THR A 198 22.81 6.19 32.46
CA THR A 198 23.97 5.65 31.74
C THR A 198 25.21 6.51 31.92
N ILE A 199 25.06 7.84 31.87
CA ILE A 199 26.14 8.78 32.16
C ILE A 199 26.66 8.60 33.59
N ALA A 200 25.78 8.26 34.54
CA ALA A 200 26.15 7.92 35.90
C ALA A 200 27.02 6.64 36.04
N LYS A 201 27.31 5.93 34.95
CA LYS A 201 28.28 4.81 34.95
C LYS A 201 29.67 5.24 34.52
N ILE A 202 29.80 6.42 33.92
CA ILE A 202 31.04 6.91 33.35
C ILE A 202 31.94 7.43 34.46
N GLN A 203 33.15 6.88 34.57
CA GLN A 203 34.19 7.43 35.43
C GLN A 203 34.86 8.60 34.71
N SER A 204 34.41 9.82 35.00
CA SER A 204 35.02 11.03 34.46
C SER A 204 35.16 12.10 35.54
N LYS A 205 36.15 12.98 35.38
CA LYS A 205 36.44 14.09 36.30
C LYS A 205 36.17 15.42 35.62
N GLY A 206 35.82 16.43 36.42
CA GLY A 206 35.50 17.77 35.91
C GLY A 206 34.07 17.85 35.39
N PHE A 207 33.78 18.80 34.50
CA PHE A 207 32.43 18.99 33.97
C PHE A 207 32.28 18.49 32.52
N HIS A 208 31.12 17.93 32.22
CA HIS A 208 30.74 17.43 30.90
C HIS A 208 29.35 17.93 30.53
N ILE A 209 29.21 18.45 29.31
CA ILE A 209 27.93 18.90 28.77
C ILE A 209 27.49 17.90 27.71
N TYR A 210 26.26 17.39 27.86
CA TYR A 210 25.63 16.47 26.91
C TYR A 210 24.51 17.20 26.20
N GLU A 211 24.70 17.45 24.92
CA GLU A 211 23.69 18.09 24.08
C GLU A 211 22.61 17.07 23.68
N ASN A 212 21.47 17.56 23.19
CA ASN A 212 20.34 16.71 22.81
C ASN A 212 20.71 15.59 21.81
N GLU A 213 21.69 15.82 20.93
CA GLU A 213 22.19 14.78 20.03
C GLU A 213 22.91 13.65 20.76
N ASP A 214 23.68 13.97 21.81
CA ASP A 214 24.41 12.99 22.60
C ASP A 214 23.44 12.08 23.36
N LEU A 215 22.33 12.64 23.86
CA LEU A 215 21.27 11.87 24.52
C LEU A 215 20.63 10.85 23.55
N HIS A 216 20.36 11.26 22.30
CA HIS A 216 19.88 10.35 21.28
C HIS A 216 20.92 9.30 20.88
N ARG A 217 22.21 9.66 20.83
CA ARG A 217 23.30 8.70 20.55
C ARG A 217 23.44 7.68 21.67
N ILE A 218 23.44 8.11 22.93
CA ILE A 218 23.50 7.23 24.11
C ILE A 218 22.34 6.24 24.09
N HIS A 219 21.11 6.73 23.90
CA HIS A 219 19.93 5.86 23.78
C HIS A 219 20.03 4.89 22.59
N SER A 220 20.46 5.38 21.42
CA SER A 220 20.62 4.51 20.25
C SER A 220 21.69 3.44 20.46
N ALA A 221 22.77 3.75 21.18
CA ALA A 221 23.84 2.81 21.50
C ALA A 221 23.41 1.77 22.53
N LEU A 222 22.58 2.14 23.51
CA LEU A 222 22.04 1.19 24.50
C LEU A 222 21.07 0.18 23.88
N HIS A 223 20.30 0.61 22.87
CA HIS A 223 19.35 -0.24 22.17
C HIS A 223 19.90 -0.79 20.83
N GLN A 224 21.21 -0.65 20.56
CA GLN A 224 21.85 -1.33 19.44
C GLN A 224 21.93 -2.84 19.67
N ASP A 225 22.09 -3.26 20.93
CA ASP A 225 22.19 -4.67 21.32
C ASP A 225 20.85 -5.28 21.79
N GLU A 226 19.88 -4.49 22.27
CA GLU A 226 18.52 -4.99 22.53
C GLU A 226 17.75 -5.28 21.24
N LYS A 227 18.06 -4.54 20.15
CA LYS A 227 17.66 -4.95 18.80
C LYS A 227 18.29 -6.29 18.42
N ALA A 228 19.56 -6.52 18.73
CA ALA A 228 20.26 -7.78 18.43
C ALA A 228 19.84 -8.96 19.32
N ALA A 229 19.32 -8.72 20.53
CA ALA A 229 18.89 -9.75 21.47
C ALA A 229 17.42 -10.14 21.30
N GLU A 230 16.51 -9.22 20.95
CA GLU A 230 15.16 -9.57 20.46
C GLU A 230 15.21 -10.14 19.01
N ASP A 231 16.22 -9.75 18.21
CA ASP A 231 16.57 -10.42 16.93
C ASP A 231 17.31 -11.76 17.10
N SER A 232 17.60 -12.23 18.32
CA SER A 232 18.19 -13.58 18.47
C SER A 232 17.18 -14.72 18.29
N THR A 233 15.92 -14.37 17.98
CA THR A 233 14.93 -15.23 17.32
C THR A 233 14.65 -14.87 15.86
N SER A 234 15.26 -13.82 15.29
CA SER A 234 15.13 -13.53 13.86
C SER A 234 16.17 -14.35 13.07
N LYS A 235 15.66 -15.19 12.18
CA LYS A 235 16.46 -15.85 11.15
C LYS A 235 17.21 -14.75 10.38
N GLU A 236 18.48 -14.99 10.00
CA GLU A 236 19.14 -14.17 8.98
C GLU A 236 18.19 -13.97 7.79
N GLN A 237 18.06 -12.73 7.29
CA GLN A 237 17.20 -12.40 6.16
C GLN A 237 17.63 -13.23 4.93
N LYS A 238 16.88 -14.29 4.64
CA LYS A 238 17.17 -15.34 3.65
C LYS A 238 16.99 -14.81 2.23
N TYR A 239 15.91 -14.07 1.98
CA TYR A 239 15.58 -13.55 0.65
C TYR A 239 15.79 -12.03 0.55
N SER A 240 16.21 -11.57 -0.62
CA SER A 240 16.37 -10.14 -0.92
C SER A 240 15.02 -9.43 -0.92
N LEU A 241 14.97 -8.25 -0.30
CA LEU A 241 13.80 -7.36 -0.36
C LEU A 241 13.75 -6.49 -1.61
N THR A 242 14.83 -6.45 -2.40
CA THR A 242 14.91 -5.68 -3.65
C THR A 242 15.21 -6.60 -4.82
N TRP A 243 14.65 -6.25 -5.98
CA TRP A 243 14.87 -7.02 -7.20
C TRP A 243 16.25 -6.73 -7.82
N ASN A 244 16.67 -7.59 -8.73
CA ASN A 244 17.88 -7.39 -9.53
C ASN A 244 17.50 -7.10 -10.99
N LEU A 245 17.56 -5.82 -11.37
CA LEU A 245 17.36 -5.39 -12.77
C LEU A 245 18.64 -5.48 -13.62
N ASP A 246 19.82 -5.56 -13.00
CA ASP A 246 21.10 -5.67 -13.72
C ASP A 246 21.21 -6.99 -14.48
N SER A 247 20.54 -8.05 -14.01
CA SER A 247 20.39 -9.31 -14.75
C SER A 247 19.68 -9.15 -16.10
N VAL A 248 18.87 -8.11 -16.28
CA VAL A 248 18.24 -7.76 -17.56
C VAL A 248 19.15 -6.80 -18.34
N PHE A 249 19.37 -5.61 -17.80
CA PHE A 249 20.28 -4.60 -18.37
C PHE A 249 21.09 -3.93 -17.24
N PRO A 250 22.42 -4.16 -17.19
CA PRO A 250 23.27 -3.60 -16.14
C PRO A 250 23.33 -2.07 -16.17
N GLY A 251 23.26 -1.44 -14.99
CA GLY A 251 23.49 0.00 -14.80
C GLY A 251 22.23 0.87 -14.72
N GLY A 252 21.07 0.27 -14.47
CA GLY A 252 19.82 1.00 -14.26
C GLY A 252 19.44 1.97 -15.40
N SER A 253 19.01 3.18 -15.06
CA SER A 253 18.66 4.25 -16.02
C SER A 253 19.83 4.67 -16.93
N ALA A 254 21.06 4.53 -16.43
CA ALA A 254 22.30 4.84 -17.14
C ALA A 254 22.81 3.68 -18.01
N SER A 255 22.07 2.57 -18.10
CA SER A 255 22.50 1.38 -18.82
C SER A 255 22.75 1.65 -20.32
N ASN A 256 24.02 1.52 -20.73
CA ASN A 256 24.41 1.60 -22.14
C ASN A 256 23.81 0.45 -22.97
N GLN A 257 23.68 -0.74 -22.38
CA GLN A 257 23.08 -1.89 -23.04
C GLN A 257 21.59 -1.65 -23.31
N PHE A 258 20.86 -1.11 -22.33
CA PHE A 258 19.46 -0.74 -22.53
C PHE A 258 19.29 0.33 -23.61
N ARG A 259 20.14 1.37 -23.60
CA ARG A 259 20.11 2.44 -24.60
C ARG A 259 20.33 1.91 -26.02
N GLN A 260 21.28 0.99 -26.19
CA GLN A 260 21.50 0.33 -27.48
C GLN A 260 20.31 -0.55 -27.88
N PHE A 261 19.73 -1.29 -26.95
CA PHE A 261 18.55 -2.12 -27.18
C PHE A 261 17.34 -1.29 -27.62
N LEU A 262 17.13 -0.13 -27.00
CA LEU A 262 16.09 0.83 -27.36
C LEU A 262 16.29 1.36 -28.79
N VAL A 263 17.50 1.80 -29.14
CA VAL A 263 17.84 2.27 -30.50
C VAL A 263 17.60 1.17 -31.54
N ASN A 264 18.03 -0.06 -31.26
CA ASN A 264 17.79 -1.19 -32.16
C ASN A 264 16.29 -1.46 -32.36
N THR A 265 15.49 -1.30 -31.31
CA THR A 265 14.02 -1.45 -31.38
C THR A 265 13.38 -0.34 -32.22
N GLU A 266 13.84 0.91 -32.10
CA GLU A 266 13.41 2.04 -32.94
C GLU A 266 13.77 1.82 -34.42
N THR A 267 14.97 1.28 -34.69
CA THR A 267 15.41 0.91 -36.05
C THR A 267 14.58 -0.22 -36.63
N ASP A 268 14.28 -1.26 -35.84
CA ASP A 268 13.42 -2.36 -36.26
C ASP A 268 12.02 -1.88 -36.64
N LEU A 269 11.42 -1.01 -35.82
CA LEU A 269 10.11 -0.42 -36.12
C LEU A 269 10.13 0.40 -37.41
N SER A 270 11.17 1.21 -37.61
CA SER A 270 11.31 2.05 -38.81
C SER A 270 11.49 1.21 -40.08
N THR A 271 12.33 0.18 -40.00
CA THR A 271 12.55 -0.78 -41.10
C THR A 271 11.28 -1.55 -41.42
N MET A 272 10.58 -2.01 -40.38
CA MET A 272 9.35 -2.78 -40.55
C MET A 272 8.23 -1.91 -41.15
N LYS A 273 8.14 -0.63 -40.78
CA LYS A 273 7.21 0.33 -41.41
C LYS A 273 7.45 0.45 -42.91
N ALA A 274 8.71 0.59 -43.34
CA ALA A 274 9.05 0.63 -44.76
C ALA A 274 8.68 -0.69 -45.48
N LYS A 275 8.96 -1.84 -44.85
CA LYS A 275 8.61 -3.15 -45.40
C LYS A 275 7.10 -3.35 -45.55
N VAL A 276 6.30 -2.98 -44.55
CA VAL A 276 4.82 -3.02 -44.64
C VAL A 276 4.32 -2.12 -45.77
N ALA A 277 4.84 -0.89 -45.88
CA ALA A 277 4.46 0.03 -46.94
C ALA A 277 4.86 -0.46 -48.34
N GLN A 278 5.93 -1.24 -48.46
CA GLN A 278 6.34 -1.86 -49.73
C GLN A 278 5.46 -3.06 -50.09
N ALA A 279 5.18 -3.95 -49.13
CA ALA A 279 4.31 -5.11 -49.33
C ALA A 279 2.88 -4.69 -49.72
N ALA A 280 2.36 -3.64 -49.08
CA ALA A 280 1.03 -3.08 -49.35
C ALA A 280 0.87 -2.42 -50.74
N LYS A 281 1.98 -2.18 -51.47
CA LYS A 281 1.93 -1.59 -52.83
C LYS A 281 1.82 -2.64 -53.94
N LYS A 282 1.91 -3.93 -53.63
CA LYS A 282 1.81 -4.99 -54.63
C LYS A 282 0.36 -5.18 -55.06
N ASP A 283 0.14 -5.43 -56.35
CA ASP A 283 -1.21 -5.60 -56.93
C ASP A 283 -1.93 -6.83 -56.37
N ALA A 284 -1.18 -7.87 -55.98
CA ALA A 284 -1.70 -9.07 -55.33
C ALA A 284 -0.95 -9.34 -54.01
N PRO A 285 -1.67 -9.75 -52.94
CA PRO A 285 -1.05 -10.06 -51.66
C PRO A 285 -0.21 -11.36 -51.75
N ASP A 286 1.06 -11.26 -51.38
CA ASP A 286 1.93 -12.42 -51.20
C ASP A 286 1.81 -12.94 -49.76
N VAL A 287 1.09 -14.06 -49.60
CA VAL A 287 0.80 -14.65 -48.28
C VAL A 287 2.07 -15.05 -47.53
N THR A 288 3.15 -15.43 -48.23
CA THR A 288 4.43 -15.80 -47.61
C THR A 288 5.13 -14.56 -47.07
N GLU A 289 5.12 -13.46 -47.83
CA GLU A 289 5.67 -12.18 -47.37
C GLU A 289 4.90 -11.64 -46.16
N TRP A 290 3.58 -11.70 -46.18
CA TRP A 290 2.73 -11.25 -45.07
C TRP A 290 2.87 -12.13 -43.82
N ALA A 291 3.06 -13.44 -43.96
CA ALA A 291 3.36 -14.32 -42.84
C ALA A 291 4.70 -13.91 -42.18
N ALA A 292 5.73 -13.64 -42.99
CA ALA A 292 7.02 -13.14 -42.48
C ALA A 292 6.92 -11.74 -41.84
N VAL A 293 6.01 -10.89 -42.32
CA VAL A 293 5.68 -9.59 -41.69
C VAL A 293 5.10 -9.82 -40.29
N VAL A 294 4.10 -10.70 -40.14
CA VAL A 294 3.47 -11.00 -38.85
C VAL A 294 4.46 -11.63 -37.88
N GLU A 295 5.28 -12.59 -38.32
CA GLU A 295 6.34 -13.17 -37.49
C GLU A 295 7.31 -12.12 -36.97
N ARG A 296 7.78 -11.21 -37.84
CA ARG A 296 8.69 -10.14 -37.42
C ARG A 296 8.03 -9.19 -36.43
N LEU A 297 6.73 -8.92 -36.59
CA LEU A 297 5.98 -8.08 -35.66
C LEU A 297 5.81 -8.72 -34.28
N GLN A 298 5.76 -10.04 -34.19
CA GLN A 298 5.80 -10.74 -32.89
C GLN A 298 7.12 -10.49 -32.19
N THR A 299 8.25 -10.67 -32.90
CA THR A 299 9.58 -10.41 -32.33
C THR A 299 9.76 -8.95 -31.91
N ILE A 300 9.29 -7.99 -32.72
CA ILE A 300 9.34 -6.57 -32.38
C ILE A 300 8.45 -6.30 -31.17
N GLY A 301 7.26 -6.90 -31.10
CA GLY A 301 6.36 -6.80 -29.96
C GLY A 301 7.02 -7.20 -28.64
N MET A 302 7.75 -8.31 -28.63
CA MET A 302 8.55 -8.74 -27.47
C MET A 302 9.58 -7.69 -27.07
N LYS A 303 10.32 -7.11 -28.03
CA LYS A 303 11.30 -6.03 -27.74
C LYS A 303 10.64 -4.78 -27.16
N VAL A 304 9.49 -4.39 -27.72
CA VAL A 304 8.71 -3.26 -27.20
C VAL A 304 8.25 -3.55 -25.77
N ARG A 305 7.79 -4.75 -25.48
CA ARG A 305 7.42 -5.16 -24.11
C ARG A 305 8.61 -5.10 -23.15
N GLU A 306 9.77 -5.62 -23.56
CA GLU A 306 11.03 -5.58 -22.81
C GLU A 306 11.44 -4.14 -22.44
N VAL A 307 11.38 -3.23 -23.42
CA VAL A 307 11.65 -1.79 -23.22
C VAL A 307 10.69 -1.18 -22.20
N ASN A 308 9.39 -1.47 -22.34
CA ASN A 308 8.37 -0.97 -21.43
C ASN A 308 8.55 -1.50 -20.02
N ALA A 309 8.81 -2.81 -19.87
CA ALA A 309 8.97 -3.47 -18.58
C ALA A 309 10.16 -2.89 -17.81
N PHE A 310 11.34 -2.77 -18.45
CA PHE A 310 12.55 -2.26 -17.79
C PHE A 310 12.36 -0.83 -17.25
N VAL A 311 11.83 0.07 -18.07
CA VAL A 311 11.62 1.47 -17.66
C VAL A 311 10.50 1.59 -16.61
N SER A 312 9.47 0.75 -16.70
CA SER A 312 8.41 0.70 -15.69
C SER A 312 8.96 0.24 -14.34
N CYS A 313 9.86 -0.74 -14.31
CA CYS A 313 10.55 -1.14 -13.08
C CYS A 313 11.39 0.00 -12.50
N LEU A 314 12.24 0.67 -13.31
CA LEU A 314 13.07 1.79 -12.86
C LEU A 314 12.24 2.93 -12.26
N THR A 315 11.18 3.34 -12.96
CA THR A 315 10.30 4.42 -12.48
C THR A 315 9.45 4.02 -11.26
N ALA A 316 9.16 2.73 -11.08
CA ALA A 316 8.43 2.23 -9.92
C ALA A 316 9.32 2.10 -8.67
N GLN A 317 10.54 1.58 -8.82
CA GLN A 317 11.49 1.46 -7.70
C GLN A 317 11.94 2.82 -7.17
N ASP A 318 12.08 3.83 -8.02
CA ASP A 318 12.43 5.19 -7.61
C ASP A 318 11.75 6.25 -8.49
N VAL A 319 10.70 6.87 -7.96
CA VAL A 319 9.97 7.95 -8.61
C VAL A 319 10.77 9.25 -8.73
N LYS A 320 11.97 9.33 -8.15
CA LYS A 320 12.90 10.47 -8.26
C LYS A 320 13.96 10.27 -9.34
N ASP A 321 13.99 9.13 -10.01
CA ASP A 321 14.90 8.87 -11.13
C ASP A 321 14.45 9.68 -12.38
N GLU A 322 15.07 10.84 -12.57
CA GLU A 322 14.78 11.74 -13.70
C GLU A 322 15.19 11.13 -15.05
N GLU A 323 16.23 10.30 -15.09
CA GLU A 323 16.68 9.66 -16.32
C GLU A 323 15.69 8.58 -16.76
N ALA A 324 15.17 7.78 -15.82
CA ALA A 324 14.10 6.82 -16.09
C ALA A 324 12.81 7.52 -16.58
N LYS A 325 12.46 8.69 -16.04
CA LYS A 325 11.33 9.51 -16.53
C LYS A 325 11.52 9.93 -17.99
N LEU A 326 12.72 10.40 -18.35
CA LEU A 326 13.05 10.77 -19.74
C LEU A 326 12.98 9.57 -20.68
N LEU A 327 13.44 8.40 -20.24
CA LEU A 327 13.30 7.14 -20.98
C LEU A 327 11.82 6.77 -21.16
N GLY A 328 10.96 7.05 -20.18
CA GLY A 328 9.51 6.84 -20.26
C GLY A 328 8.86 7.50 -21.48
N GLY A 329 9.32 8.69 -21.87
CA GLY A 329 8.85 9.37 -23.09
C GLY A 329 9.21 8.62 -24.38
N LYS A 330 10.41 8.04 -24.45
CA LYS A 330 10.85 7.22 -25.60
C LYS A 330 10.10 5.90 -25.67
N THR A 331 9.93 5.25 -24.52
CA THR A 331 9.14 4.03 -24.37
C THR A 331 7.71 4.19 -24.88
N LYS A 332 7.01 5.27 -24.51
CA LYS A 332 5.67 5.59 -25.03
C LYS A 332 5.64 5.77 -26.55
N ARG A 333 6.68 6.37 -27.13
CA ARG A 333 6.82 6.56 -28.59
C ARG A 333 6.96 5.23 -29.33
N VAL A 334 7.87 4.38 -28.87
CA VAL A 334 8.09 3.02 -29.43
C VAL A 334 6.82 2.18 -29.35
N ALA A 335 6.11 2.21 -28.21
CA ALA A 335 4.82 1.52 -28.06
C ALA A 335 3.74 2.05 -29.02
N SER A 336 3.69 3.37 -29.24
CA SER A 336 2.76 4.00 -30.19
C SER A 336 3.06 3.61 -31.64
N GLN A 337 4.34 3.65 -32.04
CA GLN A 337 4.76 3.24 -33.38
C GLN A 337 4.43 1.77 -33.66
N TYR A 338 4.65 0.89 -32.67
CA TYR A 338 4.27 -0.51 -32.80
C TYR A 338 2.76 -0.70 -33.01
N ARG A 339 1.91 -0.03 -32.21
CA ARG A 339 0.45 -0.10 -32.37
C ARG A 339 -0.03 0.40 -33.74
N GLN A 340 0.56 1.49 -34.25
CA GLN A 340 0.25 2.01 -35.58
C GLN A 340 0.61 0.99 -36.67
N LEU A 341 1.77 0.35 -36.54
CA LEU A 341 2.24 -0.65 -37.49
C LEU A 341 1.37 -1.89 -37.50
N ILE A 342 0.98 -2.39 -36.32
CA ILE A 342 0.04 -3.49 -36.17
C ILE A 342 -1.31 -3.15 -36.81
N SER A 343 -1.84 -1.94 -36.57
CA SER A 343 -3.10 -1.48 -37.18
C SER A 343 -3.02 -1.43 -38.70
N ALA A 344 -1.89 -0.97 -39.26
CA ALA A 344 -1.67 -0.96 -40.70
C ALA A 344 -1.61 -2.37 -41.30
N VAL A 345 -1.07 -3.36 -40.57
CA VAL A 345 -1.12 -4.77 -41.00
C VAL A 345 -2.55 -5.30 -40.94
N ASP A 346 -3.33 -4.98 -39.92
CA ASP A 346 -4.73 -5.41 -39.82
C ASP A 346 -5.56 -4.93 -40.99
N GLU A 347 -5.39 -3.65 -41.38
CA GLU A 347 -6.06 -3.07 -42.54
C GLU A 347 -5.74 -3.83 -43.83
N GLN A 348 -4.51 -4.32 -43.99
CA GLN A 348 -4.10 -5.10 -45.16
C GLN A 348 -4.66 -6.52 -45.12
N LEU A 349 -4.59 -7.17 -43.96
CA LEU A 349 -5.15 -8.51 -43.76
C LEU A 349 -6.68 -8.54 -43.96
N LEU A 350 -7.39 -7.45 -43.67
CA LEU A 350 -8.82 -7.34 -43.93
C LEU A 350 -9.18 -7.29 -45.42
N GLN A 351 -8.26 -6.83 -46.27
CA GLN A 351 -8.45 -6.80 -47.71
C GLN A 351 -8.29 -8.18 -48.35
N PHE A 352 -7.77 -9.17 -47.61
CA PHE A 352 -7.64 -10.53 -48.13
C PHE A 352 -9.02 -11.12 -48.37
N THR A 353 -9.21 -11.64 -49.59
CA THR A 353 -10.35 -12.51 -49.91
C THR A 353 -10.30 -13.75 -49.02
N ASP A 354 -11.42 -14.46 -48.88
CA ASP A 354 -11.43 -15.66 -48.04
C ASP A 354 -10.45 -16.74 -48.55
N ALA A 355 -10.28 -16.89 -49.87
CA ALA A 355 -9.28 -17.81 -50.42
C ALA A 355 -7.83 -17.42 -50.03
N VAL A 356 -7.47 -16.14 -50.17
CA VAL A 356 -6.13 -15.66 -49.78
C VAL A 356 -5.93 -15.77 -48.26
N TRP A 357 -6.97 -15.51 -47.48
CA TRP A 357 -6.93 -15.67 -46.03
C TRP A 357 -6.66 -17.11 -45.62
N GLU A 358 -7.35 -18.08 -46.22
CA GLU A 358 -7.10 -19.50 -45.99
C GLU A 358 -5.65 -19.87 -46.31
N ASP A 359 -5.13 -19.44 -47.46
CA ASP A 359 -3.72 -19.68 -47.84
C ASP A 359 -2.72 -19.04 -46.86
N PHE A 360 -3.08 -17.88 -46.28
CA PHE A 360 -2.29 -17.17 -45.30
C PHE A 360 -2.28 -17.86 -43.94
N ILE A 361 -3.44 -18.25 -43.39
CA ILE A 361 -3.49 -18.92 -42.08
C ILE A 361 -2.93 -20.35 -42.14
N ASN A 362 -2.95 -20.99 -43.31
CA ASN A 362 -2.33 -22.30 -43.54
C ASN A 362 -0.79 -22.26 -43.64
N GLN A 363 -0.17 -21.08 -43.64
CA GLN A 363 1.27 -20.98 -43.49
C GLN A 363 1.72 -21.57 -42.15
N LYS A 364 2.79 -22.38 -42.17
CA LYS A 364 3.27 -23.11 -40.98
C LYS A 364 3.51 -22.21 -39.76
N SER A 365 3.99 -20.98 -39.97
CA SER A 365 4.24 -20.03 -38.88
C SER A 365 2.96 -19.38 -38.33
N MET A 366 1.88 -19.33 -39.10
CA MET A 366 0.60 -18.75 -38.68
C MET A 366 -0.24 -19.74 -37.88
N GLN A 367 -0.09 -21.05 -38.11
CA GLN A 367 -0.86 -22.12 -37.44
C GLN A 367 -0.88 -21.99 -35.89
N LYS A 368 0.21 -21.53 -35.28
CA LYS A 368 0.29 -21.36 -33.81
C LYS A 368 -0.44 -20.13 -33.26
N ILE A 369 -0.90 -19.23 -34.14
CA ILE A 369 -1.57 -17.96 -33.81
C ILE A 369 -2.91 -17.81 -34.57
N VAL A 370 -3.43 -18.88 -35.18
CA VAL A 370 -4.66 -18.83 -36.02
C VAL A 370 -5.82 -18.22 -35.26
N PHE A 371 -6.07 -18.67 -34.03
CA PHE A 371 -7.11 -18.10 -33.18
C PHE A 371 -7.00 -16.57 -33.07
N ASN A 372 -5.80 -16.05 -32.79
CA ASN A 372 -5.59 -14.61 -32.65
C ASN A 372 -5.77 -13.86 -33.98
N LEU A 373 -5.40 -14.48 -35.10
CA LEU A 373 -5.58 -13.89 -36.43
C LEU A 373 -7.07 -13.85 -36.83
N GLU A 374 -7.80 -14.94 -36.59
CA GLU A 374 -9.24 -15.04 -36.84
C GLU A 374 -10.03 -14.07 -35.97
N GLU A 375 -9.72 -13.99 -34.68
CA GLU A 375 -10.31 -13.02 -33.75
C GLU A 375 -10.13 -11.59 -34.28
N ARG A 376 -8.91 -11.24 -34.69
CA ARG A 376 -8.60 -9.89 -35.21
C ARG A 376 -9.35 -9.60 -36.50
N ARG A 377 -9.42 -10.55 -37.44
CA ARG A 377 -10.19 -10.40 -38.68
C ARG A 377 -11.69 -10.27 -38.41
N LYS A 378 -12.24 -11.09 -37.51
CA LYS A 378 -13.64 -11.02 -37.08
C LYS A 378 -13.96 -9.66 -36.46
N ASN A 379 -13.18 -9.23 -35.48
CA ASN A 379 -13.40 -7.96 -34.78
C ASN A 379 -13.32 -6.75 -35.70
N ALA A 380 -12.46 -6.79 -36.71
CA ALA A 380 -12.35 -5.69 -37.66
C ALA A 380 -13.40 -5.74 -38.78
N LYS A 381 -13.99 -6.90 -39.10
CA LYS A 381 -15.19 -6.99 -39.97
C LYS A 381 -16.43 -6.34 -39.33
N GLU A 382 -16.49 -6.26 -38.00
CA GLU A 382 -17.59 -5.60 -37.26
C GLU A 382 -17.41 -4.07 -37.12
N LYS A 383 -16.33 -3.50 -37.66
CA LYS A 383 -16.06 -2.06 -37.64
C LYS A 383 -16.59 -1.38 -38.91
N LEU A 384 -16.56 -0.04 -38.90
CA LEU A 384 -16.86 0.77 -40.09
C LEU A 384 -15.76 0.63 -41.16
N SER A 385 -16.01 1.22 -42.33
CA SER A 385 -14.99 1.40 -43.35
C SER A 385 -13.76 2.15 -42.80
N ALA A 386 -12.58 1.85 -43.35
CA ALA A 386 -11.30 2.34 -42.83
C ALA A 386 -11.23 3.88 -42.73
N ASP A 387 -11.80 4.60 -43.70
CA ASP A 387 -11.88 6.06 -43.70
C ASP A 387 -12.73 6.61 -42.54
N LYS A 388 -13.85 5.96 -42.23
CA LYS A 388 -14.73 6.31 -41.11
C LYS A 388 -14.10 5.99 -39.77
N GLU A 389 -13.50 4.79 -39.61
CA GLU A 389 -12.79 4.45 -38.37
C GLU A 389 -11.60 5.39 -38.13
N GLN A 390 -10.86 5.77 -39.19
CA GLN A 390 -9.78 6.75 -39.07
C GLN A 390 -10.32 8.13 -38.66
N LEU A 391 -11.48 8.55 -39.17
CA LEU A 391 -12.13 9.79 -38.75
C LEU A 391 -12.53 9.72 -37.27
N ILE A 392 -13.20 8.64 -36.84
CA ILE A 392 -13.57 8.44 -35.42
C ILE A 392 -12.33 8.48 -34.54
N GLN A 393 -11.23 7.83 -34.92
CA GLN A 393 -9.98 7.86 -34.17
C GLN A 393 -9.41 9.28 -34.04
N LYS A 394 -9.38 10.05 -35.13
CA LYS A 394 -8.92 11.45 -35.10
C LYS A 394 -9.80 12.31 -34.18
N LEU A 395 -11.12 12.18 -34.28
CA LEU A 395 -12.07 12.92 -33.45
C LEU A 395 -12.04 12.45 -31.98
N SER A 396 -11.69 11.20 -31.71
CA SER A 396 -11.66 10.64 -30.35
C SER A 396 -10.64 11.32 -29.45
N VAL A 397 -9.60 11.97 -30.01
CA VAL A 397 -8.61 12.70 -29.21
C VAL A 397 -9.30 13.81 -28.41
N ASP A 398 -10.05 14.68 -29.09
CA ASP A 398 -10.73 15.82 -28.46
C ASP A 398 -12.16 15.48 -27.99
N GLY A 399 -12.82 14.52 -28.65
CA GLY A 399 -14.22 14.15 -28.39
C GLY A 399 -14.42 13.02 -27.38
N TYR A 400 -13.36 12.33 -26.97
CA TYR A 400 -13.45 11.16 -26.07
C TYR A 400 -12.32 11.13 -25.04
N GLN A 401 -11.05 11.10 -25.47
CA GLN A 401 -9.87 11.04 -24.59
C GLN A 401 -9.75 12.30 -23.72
N ALA A 402 -9.99 13.49 -24.30
CA ALA A 402 -9.96 14.74 -23.55
C ALA A 402 -10.97 14.77 -22.38
N TRP A 403 -12.12 14.10 -22.48
CA TRP A 403 -13.09 14.03 -21.37
C TRP A 403 -12.62 13.15 -20.22
N GLY A 404 -11.88 12.07 -20.52
CA GLY A 404 -11.19 11.27 -19.50
C GLY A 404 -10.04 12.04 -18.84
N GLU A 405 -9.30 12.84 -19.61
CA GLU A 405 -8.25 13.71 -19.06
C GLU A 405 -8.82 14.88 -18.25
N LEU A 406 -10.01 15.38 -18.61
CA LEU A 406 -10.73 16.36 -17.80
C LEU A 406 -11.10 15.77 -16.44
N TYR A 407 -11.59 14.52 -16.39
CA TYR A 407 -11.81 13.81 -15.13
C TYR A 407 -10.54 13.79 -14.27
N ASN A 408 -9.40 13.38 -14.85
CA ASN A 408 -8.11 13.35 -14.13
C ASN A 408 -7.71 14.74 -13.62
N THR A 409 -7.94 15.78 -14.42
CA THR A 409 -7.65 17.18 -14.07
C THR A 409 -8.51 17.65 -12.88
N ILE A 410 -9.81 17.32 -12.89
CA ILE A 410 -10.72 17.66 -11.78
C ILE A 410 -10.29 16.93 -10.50
N VAL A 411 -10.07 15.61 -10.56
CA VAL A 411 -9.62 14.83 -9.40
C VAL A 411 -8.28 15.33 -8.87
N GLY A 412 -7.34 15.69 -9.75
CA GLY A 412 -6.02 16.19 -9.38
C GLY A 412 -6.02 17.50 -8.59
N ARG A 413 -7.06 18.33 -8.75
CA ARG A 413 -7.22 19.60 -7.99
C ARG A 413 -8.07 19.47 -6.73
N MET A 414 -8.81 18.37 -6.57
CA MET A 414 -9.73 18.20 -5.46
C MET A 414 -9.00 18.05 -4.13
N GLU A 415 -9.54 18.69 -3.10
CA GLU A 415 -9.08 18.59 -1.73
C GLU A 415 -10.23 18.19 -0.82
N VAL A 416 -10.00 17.21 0.06
CA VAL A 416 -10.93 16.80 1.11
C VAL A 416 -10.45 17.40 2.43
N GLU A 417 -11.26 18.25 3.03
CA GLU A 417 -10.94 18.88 4.30
C GLU A 417 -11.38 18.00 5.47
N ILE A 418 -10.43 17.41 6.19
CA ILE A 418 -10.69 16.49 7.30
C ILE A 418 -10.31 17.16 8.61
N ARG A 419 -11.17 17.05 9.64
CA ARG A 419 -10.91 17.59 10.97
C ARG A 419 -10.19 16.53 11.82
N GLU A 420 -8.93 16.79 12.13
CA GLU A 420 -8.11 15.93 12.99
C GLU A 420 -7.66 16.70 14.23
N LYS A 421 -7.92 16.16 15.42
CA LYS A 421 -7.54 16.78 16.72
C LYS A 421 -7.98 18.25 16.83
N GLY A 422 -9.16 18.57 16.28
CA GLY A 422 -9.76 19.91 16.28
C GLY A 422 -9.24 20.87 15.20
N ARG A 423 -8.40 20.42 14.27
CA ARG A 423 -7.87 21.23 13.17
C ARG A 423 -8.32 20.70 11.82
N LYS A 424 -8.68 21.60 10.92
CA LYS A 424 -8.95 21.30 9.52
C LYS A 424 -7.62 21.11 8.80
N LYS A 425 -7.47 19.97 8.12
CA LYS A 425 -6.32 19.69 7.25
C LYS A 425 -6.86 19.23 5.89
N LYS A 426 -6.24 19.73 4.83
CA LYS A 426 -6.56 19.38 3.46
C LYS A 426 -5.77 18.14 3.05
N TYR A 427 -6.45 17.21 2.42
CA TYR A 427 -5.91 15.96 1.91
C TYR A 427 -6.28 15.85 0.43
N SER A 428 -5.42 15.22 -0.37
CA SER A 428 -5.86 14.79 -1.70
C SER A 428 -6.95 13.72 -1.56
N VAL A 429 -7.73 13.50 -2.63
CA VAL A 429 -8.77 12.46 -2.69
C VAL A 429 -8.23 11.09 -2.27
N GLY A 430 -7.09 10.65 -2.82
CA GLY A 430 -6.51 9.35 -2.47
C GLY A 430 -6.01 9.28 -1.01
N GLN A 431 -5.46 10.37 -0.47
CA GLN A 431 -5.09 10.41 0.95
C GLN A 431 -6.30 10.34 1.88
N ALA A 432 -7.42 10.94 1.48
CA ALA A 432 -8.68 10.87 2.21
C ALA A 432 -9.29 9.46 2.13
N GLU A 433 -9.28 8.83 0.96
CA GLU A 433 -9.78 7.45 0.76
C GLU A 433 -9.03 6.46 1.65
N ASN A 434 -7.69 6.54 1.76
CA ASN A 434 -6.91 5.68 2.65
C ASN A 434 -7.33 5.75 4.14
N LYS A 435 -7.91 6.88 4.56
CA LYS A 435 -8.39 7.06 5.94
C LYS A 435 -9.76 6.42 6.18
N LEU A 436 -10.46 5.97 5.13
CA LEU A 436 -11.68 5.17 5.28
C LEU A 436 -11.41 3.77 5.83
N SER A 437 -10.15 3.33 5.89
CA SER A 437 -9.75 2.06 6.51
C SER A 437 -9.29 2.23 7.98
N ASP A 438 -9.50 3.40 8.59
CA ASP A 438 -9.10 3.64 9.99
C ASP A 438 -9.83 2.69 10.95
N LYS A 439 -9.10 2.13 11.92
CA LYS A 439 -9.66 1.22 12.95
C LYS A 439 -10.78 1.90 13.76
N ASN A 440 -10.74 3.22 13.90
CA ASN A 440 -11.75 4.01 14.58
C ASN A 440 -12.89 4.41 13.64
N ARG A 441 -14.08 3.87 13.91
CA ARG A 441 -15.31 4.18 13.18
C ARG A 441 -15.64 5.68 13.13
N SER A 442 -15.40 6.44 14.21
CA SER A 442 -15.71 7.87 14.21
C SER A 442 -14.86 8.63 13.19
N VAL A 443 -13.63 8.17 12.94
CA VAL A 443 -12.76 8.70 11.90
C VAL A 443 -13.31 8.32 10.54
N ARG A 444 -13.59 7.04 10.29
CA ARG A 444 -14.17 6.59 9.01
C ARG A 444 -15.44 7.35 8.63
N LYS A 445 -16.38 7.50 9.56
CA LYS A 445 -17.63 8.24 9.35
C LYS A 445 -17.39 9.71 9.03
N HIS A 446 -16.54 10.39 9.82
CA HIS A 446 -16.21 11.79 9.57
C HIS A 446 -15.54 11.97 8.20
N VAL A 447 -14.58 11.11 7.87
CA VAL A 447 -13.87 11.12 6.58
C VAL A 447 -14.84 10.87 5.44
N PHE A 448 -15.70 9.86 5.53
CA PHE A 448 -16.71 9.55 4.53
C PHE A 448 -17.62 10.73 4.24
N GLN A 449 -18.12 11.42 5.27
CA GLN A 449 -18.97 12.60 5.09
C GLN A 449 -18.25 13.75 4.37
N GLN A 450 -16.98 13.99 4.69
CA GLN A 450 -16.20 15.03 4.00
C GLN A 450 -15.84 14.60 2.57
N PHE A 451 -15.62 13.30 2.36
CA PHE A 451 -15.35 12.73 1.05
C PHE A 451 -16.56 12.87 0.13
N GLU A 452 -17.75 12.42 0.55
CA GLU A 452 -19.01 12.60 -0.20
C GLU A 452 -19.26 14.07 -0.51
N GLN A 453 -19.06 14.98 0.45
CA GLN A 453 -19.25 16.41 0.22
C GLN A 453 -18.27 16.96 -0.83
N ALA A 454 -17.01 16.53 -0.82
CA ALA A 454 -16.02 16.97 -1.80
C ALA A 454 -16.39 16.53 -3.22
N TRP A 455 -16.86 15.28 -3.38
CA TRP A 455 -17.34 14.78 -4.67
C TRP A 455 -18.64 15.45 -5.11
N GLU A 456 -19.59 15.66 -4.19
CA GLU A 456 -20.85 16.34 -4.48
C GLU A 456 -20.63 17.78 -4.98
N ASN A 457 -19.62 18.48 -4.45
CA ASN A 457 -19.28 19.85 -4.89
C ASN A 457 -18.83 19.91 -6.37
N GLU A 458 -18.23 18.83 -6.88
CA GLU A 458 -17.70 18.73 -8.25
C GLU A 458 -18.60 17.86 -9.16
N ALA A 459 -19.68 17.30 -8.62
CA ALA A 459 -20.49 16.27 -9.28
C ALA A 459 -21.14 16.75 -10.59
N GLU A 460 -21.44 18.04 -10.75
CA GLU A 460 -21.91 18.60 -12.03
C GLU A 460 -20.86 18.46 -13.15
N LEU A 461 -19.57 18.64 -12.84
CA LEU A 461 -18.50 18.49 -13.82
C LEU A 461 -18.29 17.02 -14.19
N PHE A 462 -18.35 16.13 -13.21
CA PHE A 462 -18.29 14.68 -13.45
C PHE A 462 -19.50 14.19 -14.25
N THR A 463 -20.68 14.77 -14.01
CA THR A 463 -21.90 14.49 -14.79
C THR A 463 -21.67 14.82 -16.26
N SER A 464 -21.09 16.00 -16.55
CA SER A 464 -20.77 16.40 -17.92
C SER A 464 -19.77 15.44 -18.57
N SER A 465 -18.64 15.15 -17.89
CA SER A 465 -17.63 14.21 -18.39
C SER A 465 -18.24 12.84 -18.72
N LEU A 466 -18.98 12.25 -17.78
CA LEU A 466 -19.57 10.92 -17.96
C LEU A 466 -20.58 10.88 -19.11
N ASN A 467 -21.46 11.87 -19.21
CA ASN A 467 -22.46 11.95 -20.28
C ASN A 467 -21.84 12.10 -21.68
N HIS A 468 -20.74 12.86 -21.82
CA HIS A 468 -20.07 13.03 -23.11
C HIS A 468 -19.24 11.81 -23.51
N LEU A 469 -18.57 11.17 -22.54
CA LEU A 469 -17.90 9.88 -22.77
C LEU A 469 -18.89 8.81 -23.24
N ALA A 470 -20.02 8.68 -22.56
CA ALA A 470 -21.06 7.73 -22.93
C ALA A 470 -21.72 8.08 -24.28
N GLY A 471 -21.97 9.37 -24.53
CA GLY A 471 -22.49 9.83 -25.83
C GLY A 471 -21.58 9.44 -26.99
N PHE A 472 -20.28 9.75 -26.90
CA PHE A 472 -19.31 9.37 -27.94
C PHE A 472 -19.34 7.86 -28.21
N ARG A 473 -19.40 7.06 -27.14
CA ARG A 473 -19.43 5.59 -27.21
C ARG A 473 -20.71 5.08 -27.89
N LEU A 474 -21.87 5.58 -27.49
CA LEU A 474 -23.16 5.20 -28.06
C LEU A 474 -23.26 5.54 -29.56
N GLU A 475 -22.86 6.75 -29.96
CA GLU A 475 -22.83 7.16 -31.38
C GLU A 475 -21.89 6.27 -32.21
N THR A 476 -20.74 5.90 -31.63
CA THR A 476 -19.79 4.97 -32.27
C THR A 476 -20.40 3.58 -32.43
N TYR A 477 -21.10 3.09 -31.41
CA TYR A 477 -21.76 1.78 -31.44
C TYR A 477 -22.91 1.76 -32.44
N GLU A 478 -23.76 2.78 -32.46
CA GLU A 478 -24.84 2.93 -33.43
C GLU A 478 -24.29 2.93 -34.86
N ALA A 479 -23.24 3.71 -35.12
CA ALA A 479 -22.61 3.73 -36.44
C ALA A 479 -22.09 2.35 -36.88
N ARG A 480 -21.59 1.54 -35.94
CA ARG A 480 -21.14 0.16 -36.18
C ARG A 480 -22.28 -0.87 -36.23
N GLY A 481 -23.53 -0.47 -35.97
CA GLY A 481 -24.68 -1.37 -35.88
C GLY A 481 -24.66 -2.25 -34.63
N TRP A 482 -24.12 -1.75 -33.52
CA TRP A 482 -24.08 -2.46 -32.24
C TRP A 482 -25.19 -1.95 -31.32
N ASP A 483 -26.21 -2.79 -31.08
CA ASP A 483 -27.37 -2.42 -30.27
C ASP A 483 -27.14 -2.57 -28.75
N SER A 484 -26.21 -3.44 -28.36
CA SER A 484 -25.88 -3.73 -26.96
C SER A 484 -24.62 -3.01 -26.52
N VAL A 485 -24.71 -2.27 -25.41
CA VAL A 485 -23.55 -1.62 -24.77
C VAL A 485 -22.56 -2.63 -24.16
N LEU A 486 -22.97 -3.90 -24.02
CA LEU A 486 -22.11 -4.99 -23.58
C LEU A 486 -21.33 -5.66 -24.71
N LYS A 487 -21.63 -5.35 -25.98
CA LYS A 487 -20.97 -5.97 -27.15
C LYS A 487 -19.44 -5.82 -27.09
N GLU A 488 -18.94 -4.59 -26.92
CA GLU A 488 -17.49 -4.34 -26.83
C GLU A 488 -16.85 -4.98 -25.58
N PRO A 489 -17.38 -4.80 -24.35
CA PRO A 489 -16.86 -5.51 -23.18
C PRO A 489 -16.81 -7.04 -23.34
N LEU A 490 -17.85 -7.66 -23.91
CA LEU A 490 -17.90 -9.12 -24.11
C LEU A 490 -16.87 -9.58 -25.14
N MET A 491 -16.68 -8.82 -26.23
CA MET A 491 -15.63 -9.09 -27.21
C MET A 491 -14.23 -9.00 -26.60
N ILE A 492 -13.96 -7.96 -25.79
CA ILE A 492 -12.67 -7.80 -25.09
C ILE A 492 -12.39 -8.98 -24.15
N ASN A 493 -13.43 -9.52 -23.52
CA ASN A 493 -13.34 -10.61 -22.55
C ASN A 493 -13.51 -12.01 -23.17
N ARG A 494 -13.61 -12.12 -24.51
CA ARG A 494 -13.79 -13.39 -25.23
C ARG A 494 -14.89 -14.27 -24.61
N MET A 495 -16.04 -13.66 -24.34
CA MET A 495 -17.08 -14.27 -23.53
C MET A 495 -18.46 -14.01 -24.13
N LYS A 496 -19.36 -14.98 -23.97
CA LYS A 496 -20.77 -14.85 -24.37
C LYS A 496 -21.56 -14.04 -23.35
N GLN A 497 -22.66 -13.43 -23.80
CA GLN A 497 -23.55 -12.69 -22.91
C GLN A 497 -24.23 -13.65 -21.90
N GLU A 498 -24.63 -14.83 -22.36
CA GLU A 498 -25.28 -15.86 -21.54
C GLU A 498 -24.42 -16.26 -20.34
N THR A 499 -23.10 -16.34 -20.52
CA THR A 499 -22.14 -16.63 -19.45
C THR A 499 -22.14 -15.53 -18.37
N LEU A 500 -22.15 -14.25 -18.80
CA LEU A 500 -22.21 -13.11 -17.89
C LEU A 500 -23.52 -13.08 -17.09
N ASP A 501 -24.64 -13.29 -17.79
CA ASP A 501 -25.98 -13.27 -17.20
C ASP A 501 -26.12 -14.40 -16.16
N VAL A 502 -25.71 -15.62 -16.49
CA VAL A 502 -25.76 -16.77 -15.57
C VAL A 502 -24.85 -16.58 -14.36
N MET A 503 -23.66 -15.98 -14.53
CA MET A 503 -22.78 -15.65 -13.41
C MET A 503 -23.47 -14.66 -12.45
N TRP A 504 -24.04 -13.57 -12.96
CA TRP A 504 -24.72 -12.57 -12.12
C TRP A 504 -26.00 -13.10 -11.46
N ASP A 505 -26.78 -13.91 -12.18
CA ASP A 505 -27.96 -14.57 -11.64
C ASP A 505 -27.60 -15.52 -10.50
N THR A 506 -26.54 -16.31 -10.68
CA THR A 506 -26.08 -17.26 -9.66
C THR A 506 -25.56 -16.51 -8.43
N ILE A 507 -24.76 -15.44 -8.61
CA ILE A 507 -24.34 -14.57 -7.50
C ILE A 507 -25.57 -14.02 -6.76
N THR A 508 -26.55 -13.48 -7.49
CA THR A 508 -27.73 -12.82 -6.91
C THR A 508 -28.55 -13.77 -6.06
N LYS A 509 -28.76 -15.01 -6.52
CA LYS A 509 -29.49 -16.06 -5.78
C LYS A 509 -28.81 -16.48 -4.47
N ASN A 510 -27.52 -16.19 -4.31
CA ASN A 510 -26.73 -16.63 -3.15
C ASN A 510 -26.32 -15.49 -2.20
N LYS A 511 -26.68 -14.23 -2.49
CA LYS A 511 -26.27 -13.06 -1.69
C LYS A 511 -26.74 -13.09 -0.24
N ASP A 512 -27.84 -13.77 0.07
CA ASP A 512 -28.43 -13.77 1.42
C ASP A 512 -27.45 -14.28 2.50
N VAL A 513 -26.68 -15.33 2.19
CA VAL A 513 -25.65 -15.87 3.10
C VAL A 513 -24.57 -14.81 3.42
N PHE A 514 -24.18 -14.02 2.42
CA PHE A 514 -23.22 -12.94 2.60
C PHE A 514 -23.81 -11.74 3.34
N THR A 515 -25.11 -11.48 3.19
CA THR A 515 -25.84 -10.49 3.99
C THR A 515 -25.90 -10.90 5.46
N GLU A 516 -26.09 -12.19 5.77
CA GLU A 516 -26.02 -12.70 7.15
C GLU A 516 -24.63 -12.48 7.77
N TYR A 517 -23.56 -12.72 7.00
CA TYR A 517 -22.19 -12.37 7.42
C TYR A 517 -22.05 -10.87 7.74
N LEU A 518 -22.55 -9.97 6.88
CA LEU A 518 -22.50 -8.52 7.13
C LEU A 518 -23.25 -8.13 8.41
N HIS A 519 -24.40 -8.75 8.69
CA HIS A 519 -25.13 -8.54 9.94
C HIS A 519 -24.33 -9.05 11.16
N ARG A 520 -23.69 -10.22 11.06
CA ARG A 520 -22.84 -10.73 12.14
C ARG A 520 -21.64 -9.82 12.40
N LYS A 521 -21.00 -9.36 11.33
CA LYS A 521 -19.91 -8.38 11.39
C LYS A 521 -20.36 -7.07 12.06
N ALA A 522 -21.56 -6.57 11.73
CA ALA A 522 -22.14 -5.41 12.42
C ALA A 522 -22.22 -5.64 13.94
N ALA A 523 -22.75 -6.79 14.37
CA ALA A 523 -22.88 -7.13 15.78
C ALA A 523 -21.51 -7.20 16.49
N LEU A 524 -20.49 -7.78 15.86
CA LEU A 524 -19.11 -7.83 16.40
C LEU A 524 -18.49 -6.44 16.55
N LEU A 525 -18.84 -5.50 15.68
CA LEU A 525 -18.42 -4.10 15.74
C LEU A 525 -19.29 -3.24 16.66
N GLY A 526 -20.32 -3.81 17.30
CA GLY A 526 -21.27 -3.11 18.16
C GLY A 526 -22.23 -2.19 17.40
N LEU A 527 -22.62 -2.59 16.18
CA LEU A 527 -23.50 -1.86 15.28
C LEU A 527 -24.78 -2.66 14.98
N ASP A 528 -25.88 -1.96 14.76
CA ASP A 528 -27.14 -2.58 14.28
C ASP A 528 -27.02 -2.99 12.80
N LYS A 529 -26.48 -2.09 11.97
CA LYS A 529 -26.13 -2.33 10.57
C LYS A 529 -24.83 -1.63 10.21
N LEU A 530 -24.10 -2.21 9.25
CA LEU A 530 -22.92 -1.57 8.65
C LEU A 530 -23.37 -0.42 7.74
N ALA A 531 -22.63 0.69 7.75
CA ALA A 531 -22.64 1.63 6.64
C ALA A 531 -21.66 1.16 5.56
N ILE A 532 -21.70 1.75 4.35
CA ILE A 532 -20.74 1.43 3.28
C ILE A 532 -19.27 1.63 3.73
N TYR A 533 -18.99 2.61 4.59
CA TYR A 533 -17.67 2.87 5.18
C TYR A 533 -17.31 1.96 6.37
N ASP A 534 -18.19 1.04 6.76
CA ASP A 534 -17.93 0.03 7.78
C ASP A 534 -17.65 -1.37 7.18
N VAL A 535 -17.94 -1.60 5.89
CA VAL A 535 -17.81 -2.92 5.25
C VAL A 535 -16.39 -3.47 5.34
N GLY A 536 -15.39 -2.65 5.03
CA GLY A 536 -13.97 -3.03 5.11
C GLY A 536 -13.33 -2.89 6.49
N ALA A 537 -14.11 -2.62 7.55
CA ALA A 537 -13.54 -2.47 8.88
C ALA A 537 -13.09 -3.83 9.43
N PRO A 538 -11.89 -3.94 10.03
CA PRO A 538 -11.43 -5.18 10.62
C PRO A 538 -12.22 -5.51 11.89
N VAL A 539 -12.48 -6.80 12.12
CA VAL A 539 -13.18 -7.30 13.31
C VAL A 539 -12.25 -7.47 14.53
N SER A 540 -10.93 -7.62 14.31
CA SER A 540 -9.91 -7.73 15.35
C SER A 540 -9.00 -6.50 15.43
N LYS A 541 -8.47 -6.22 16.64
CA LYS A 541 -7.50 -5.14 16.88
C LYS A 541 -6.03 -5.60 16.81
N LYS A 542 -5.77 -6.91 16.91
CA LYS A 542 -4.44 -7.52 16.85
C LYS A 542 -4.33 -8.33 15.57
N VAL A 543 -3.40 -7.94 14.70
CA VAL A 543 -3.03 -8.68 13.49
C VAL A 543 -1.54 -9.00 13.63
N PRO A 544 -1.15 -10.28 13.63
CA PRO A 544 0.27 -10.65 13.63
C PRO A 544 0.91 -10.22 12.31
N GLU A 545 2.16 -9.75 12.39
CA GLU A 545 2.98 -9.46 11.21
C GLU A 545 3.79 -10.71 10.83
N VAL A 546 3.86 -11.01 9.54
CA VAL A 546 4.64 -12.12 8.98
C VAL A 546 5.88 -11.54 8.31
N SER A 547 7.07 -12.02 8.68
CA SER A 547 8.32 -11.60 8.02
C SER A 547 8.29 -11.95 6.53
N PHE A 548 9.07 -11.25 5.70
CA PHE A 548 9.11 -11.54 4.26
C PHE A 548 9.61 -12.97 3.97
N ASP A 549 10.57 -13.46 4.77
CA ASP A 549 11.09 -14.81 4.62
C ASP A 549 10.09 -15.88 5.02
N ASP A 550 9.38 -15.68 6.14
CA ASP A 550 8.35 -16.63 6.56
C ASP A 550 7.17 -16.62 5.57
N ALA A 551 6.84 -15.46 5.00
CA ALA A 551 5.87 -15.38 3.91
C ALA A 551 6.34 -16.14 2.66
N ALA A 552 7.59 -15.96 2.24
CA ALA A 552 8.17 -16.66 1.10
C ALA A 552 8.18 -18.19 1.33
N ASP A 553 8.69 -18.64 2.48
CA ASP A 553 8.72 -20.06 2.86
C ASP A 553 7.31 -20.65 2.94
N MET A 554 6.34 -19.91 3.51
CA MET A 554 4.95 -20.32 3.55
C MET A 554 4.38 -20.45 2.14
N ILE A 555 4.55 -19.45 1.27
CA ILE A 555 4.05 -19.47 -0.11
C ILE A 555 4.60 -20.67 -0.87
N VAL A 556 5.92 -20.88 -0.86
CA VAL A 556 6.55 -22.03 -1.53
C VAL A 556 6.03 -23.34 -0.97
N THR A 557 5.87 -23.45 0.36
CA THR A 557 5.34 -24.66 1.00
C THR A 557 3.90 -24.94 0.59
N GLN A 558 3.02 -23.93 0.58
CA GLN A 558 1.62 -24.14 0.22
C GLN A 558 1.45 -24.38 -1.28
N PHE A 559 2.22 -23.69 -2.13
CA PHE A 559 2.25 -23.99 -3.56
C PHE A 559 2.68 -25.43 -3.81
N ARG A 560 3.67 -25.95 -3.08
CA ARG A 560 4.18 -27.32 -3.29
C ARG A 560 3.14 -28.40 -3.00
N LYS A 561 2.23 -28.15 -2.06
CA LYS A 561 1.11 -29.08 -1.77
C LYS A 561 0.12 -29.18 -2.93
N PHE A 562 0.13 -28.19 -3.83
CA PHE A 562 -0.80 -28.08 -4.94
C PHE A 562 -0.14 -28.39 -6.29
N SER A 563 0.99 -27.74 -6.56
CA SER A 563 1.78 -27.86 -7.77
C SER A 563 3.26 -27.71 -7.41
N PRO A 564 4.04 -28.81 -7.43
CA PRO A 564 5.49 -28.76 -7.29
C PRO A 564 6.15 -27.78 -8.26
N ASP A 565 5.68 -27.71 -9.50
CA ASP A 565 6.21 -26.81 -10.52
C ASP A 565 5.97 -25.33 -10.18
N MET A 566 4.78 -24.97 -9.66
CA MET A 566 4.50 -23.62 -9.18
C MET A 566 5.36 -23.23 -7.98
N ALA A 567 5.64 -24.18 -7.09
CA ALA A 567 6.52 -23.96 -5.95
C ALA A 567 7.99 -23.77 -6.36
N GLU A 568 8.48 -24.57 -7.31
CA GLU A 568 9.81 -24.42 -7.89
C GLU A 568 9.97 -23.08 -8.61
N PHE A 569 8.95 -22.66 -9.35
CA PHE A 569 8.91 -21.33 -9.96
C PHE A 569 8.96 -20.21 -8.91
N ALA A 570 8.14 -20.28 -7.86
CA ALA A 570 8.14 -19.27 -6.81
C ALA A 570 9.49 -19.23 -6.09
N GLN A 571 10.08 -20.40 -5.77
CA GLN A 571 11.42 -20.49 -5.19
C GLN A 571 12.46 -19.85 -6.09
N HIS A 572 12.42 -20.13 -7.40
CA HIS A 572 13.30 -19.52 -8.38
C HIS A 572 13.18 -18.00 -8.41
N ALA A 573 11.96 -17.45 -8.31
CA ALA A 573 11.73 -16.00 -8.28
C ALA A 573 12.34 -15.34 -7.03
N PHE A 574 12.25 -15.99 -5.86
CA PHE A 574 12.90 -15.52 -4.64
C PHE A 574 14.43 -15.61 -4.73
N ASP A 575 14.97 -16.75 -5.15
CA ASP A 575 16.42 -17.01 -5.24
C ASP A 575 17.11 -16.08 -6.24
N ASN A 576 16.42 -15.72 -7.32
CA ASN A 576 16.97 -14.87 -8.40
C ASN A 576 16.60 -13.38 -8.24
N GLN A 577 16.09 -12.98 -7.07
CA GLN A 577 15.80 -11.58 -6.74
C GLN A 577 14.84 -10.93 -7.76
N TRP A 578 13.69 -11.56 -8.03
CA TRP A 578 12.70 -10.98 -8.96
C TRP A 578 11.72 -10.00 -8.30
N ILE A 579 11.80 -9.84 -6.98
CA ILE A 579 10.78 -9.17 -6.16
C ILE A 579 11.35 -7.89 -5.52
N GLU A 580 10.69 -6.76 -5.75
CA GLU A 580 10.95 -5.47 -5.12
C GLU A 580 9.88 -5.24 -4.05
N ALA A 581 10.15 -5.72 -2.84
CA ALA A 581 9.24 -5.74 -1.69
C ALA A 581 9.54 -4.68 -0.63
N GLU A 582 10.77 -4.14 -0.58
CA GLU A 582 11.25 -3.24 0.47
C GLU A 582 10.29 -2.06 0.71
N ASN A 583 9.98 -1.80 1.98
CA ASN A 583 9.18 -0.66 2.40
C ASN A 583 10.06 0.57 2.62
N ARG A 584 10.27 1.35 1.55
CA ARG A 584 11.12 2.56 1.57
C ARG A 584 10.50 3.75 0.82
N GLU A 585 10.95 4.94 1.21
CA GLU A 585 10.58 6.18 0.51
C GLU A 585 11.04 6.18 -0.96
N GLY A 586 10.28 6.86 -1.82
CA GLY A 586 10.60 7.00 -3.24
C GLY A 586 10.02 5.90 -4.14
N LYS A 587 9.39 4.85 -3.58
CA LYS A 587 8.66 3.85 -4.36
C LYS A 587 7.31 4.36 -4.84
N ARG A 588 6.87 3.89 -6.01
CA ARG A 588 5.49 4.03 -6.49
C ARG A 588 4.53 3.29 -5.56
N PRO A 589 3.30 3.78 -5.32
CA PRO A 589 2.28 3.02 -4.59
C PRO A 589 1.72 1.85 -5.42
N GLY A 590 1.29 0.80 -4.72
CA GLY A 590 0.62 -0.38 -5.30
C GLY A 590 1.53 -1.59 -5.48
N GLY A 591 1.00 -2.63 -6.12
CA GLY A 591 1.74 -3.82 -6.56
C GLY A 591 1.51 -4.09 -8.05
N PHE A 592 2.47 -4.78 -8.69
CA PHE A 592 2.30 -5.30 -10.04
C PHE A 592 3.31 -6.40 -10.36
N CYS A 593 2.98 -7.20 -11.38
CA CYS A 593 3.90 -8.07 -12.09
C CYS A 593 4.12 -7.56 -13.53
N THR A 594 5.37 -7.60 -14.01
CA THR A 594 5.70 -7.34 -15.42
C THR A 594 6.65 -8.40 -15.96
N SER A 595 6.58 -8.63 -17.27
CA SER A 595 7.29 -9.70 -17.96
C SER A 595 8.35 -9.18 -18.93
N PHE A 596 9.43 -9.94 -19.05
CA PHE A 596 10.56 -9.76 -19.98
C PHE A 596 10.56 -10.94 -20.97
N PRO A 597 9.74 -10.87 -22.03
CA PRO A 597 9.45 -12.04 -22.87
C PRO A 597 10.67 -12.55 -23.64
N ILE A 598 11.72 -11.74 -23.88
CA ILE A 598 12.93 -12.20 -24.55
C ILE A 598 13.83 -13.00 -23.59
N ARG A 599 13.84 -12.61 -22.31
CA ARG A 599 14.61 -13.28 -21.26
C ARG A 599 13.83 -14.39 -20.57
N GLU A 600 12.52 -14.49 -20.83
CA GLU A 600 11.61 -15.44 -20.20
C GLU A 600 11.54 -15.28 -18.67
N GLN A 601 11.68 -14.04 -18.19
CA GLN A 601 11.65 -13.67 -16.76
C GLN A 601 10.50 -12.73 -16.41
N SER A 602 10.22 -12.61 -15.11
CA SER A 602 9.24 -11.65 -14.57
C SER A 602 9.85 -10.80 -13.46
N ARG A 603 9.22 -9.65 -13.17
CA ARG A 603 9.54 -8.81 -12.02
C ARG A 603 8.25 -8.46 -11.28
N ILE A 604 8.31 -8.62 -9.97
CA ILE A 604 7.20 -8.36 -9.04
C ILE A 604 7.56 -7.13 -8.23
N PHE A 605 6.63 -6.20 -8.11
CA PHE A 605 6.75 -4.98 -7.34
C PHE A 605 5.66 -4.94 -6.30
N MET A 606 6.01 -4.64 -5.05
CA MET A 606 5.06 -4.31 -3.99
C MET A 606 5.74 -3.52 -2.87
N THR A 607 4.96 -3.05 -1.92
CA THR A 607 5.49 -2.57 -0.63
C THR A 607 5.01 -3.54 0.43
N TYR A 608 5.93 -4.28 1.04
CA TYR A 608 5.62 -5.32 2.01
C TYR A 608 5.68 -4.77 3.44
N ASP A 609 4.59 -4.89 4.19
CA ASP A 609 4.42 -4.41 5.56
C ASP A 609 4.19 -5.53 6.59
N GLY A 610 4.24 -6.80 6.17
CA GLY A 610 4.03 -7.96 7.02
C GLY A 610 2.56 -8.33 7.26
N SER A 611 1.59 -7.57 6.77
CA SER A 611 0.18 -7.92 6.91
C SER A 611 -0.21 -9.17 6.10
N ALA A 612 -1.22 -9.90 6.57
CA ALA A 612 -1.80 -11.03 5.82
C ALA A 612 -2.25 -10.62 4.41
N SER A 613 -2.75 -9.40 4.24
CA SER A 613 -3.10 -8.83 2.93
C SER A 613 -1.88 -8.69 2.01
N ASN A 614 -0.71 -8.32 2.54
CA ASN A 614 0.52 -8.24 1.76
C ASN A 614 1.07 -9.62 1.42
N VAL A 615 0.94 -10.61 2.31
CA VAL A 615 1.27 -12.00 1.98
C VAL A 615 0.40 -12.53 0.84
N ALA A 616 -0.91 -12.28 0.91
CA ALA A 616 -1.86 -12.58 -0.17
C ALA A 616 -1.49 -11.86 -1.48
N THR A 617 -1.09 -10.59 -1.41
CA THR A 617 -0.63 -9.81 -2.58
C THR A 617 0.66 -10.39 -3.18
N LEU A 618 1.62 -10.81 -2.36
CA LEU A 618 2.84 -11.45 -2.83
C LEU A 618 2.53 -12.75 -3.60
N ALA A 619 1.64 -13.58 -3.05
CA ALA A 619 1.17 -14.79 -3.72
C ALA A 619 0.42 -14.46 -5.03
N HIS A 620 -0.41 -13.43 -5.03
CA HIS A 620 -1.15 -12.94 -6.17
C HIS A 620 -0.22 -12.56 -7.34
N GLU A 621 0.79 -11.73 -7.08
CA GLU A 621 1.75 -11.31 -8.11
C GLU A 621 2.64 -12.47 -8.60
N LEU A 622 2.98 -13.42 -7.71
CA LEU A 622 3.64 -14.67 -8.11
C LEU A 622 2.76 -15.51 -9.04
N GLY A 623 1.44 -15.52 -8.85
CA GLY A 623 0.49 -16.16 -9.75
C GLY A 623 0.49 -15.55 -11.15
N HIS A 624 0.52 -14.22 -11.27
CA HIS A 624 0.70 -13.56 -12.58
C HIS A 624 2.04 -13.93 -13.23
N ALA A 625 3.13 -13.90 -12.46
CA ALA A 625 4.45 -14.26 -12.94
C ALA A 625 4.49 -15.72 -13.43
N TYR A 626 3.82 -16.62 -12.74
CA TYR A 626 3.69 -18.03 -13.08
C TYR A 626 2.86 -18.24 -14.35
N HIS A 627 1.73 -17.55 -14.48
CA HIS A 627 0.89 -17.61 -15.69
C HIS A 627 1.69 -17.22 -16.92
N GLN A 628 2.40 -16.09 -16.86
CA GLN A 628 3.30 -15.68 -17.94
C GLN A 628 4.39 -16.72 -18.19
N HIS A 629 5.02 -17.28 -17.14
CA HIS A 629 6.05 -18.30 -17.28
C HIS A 629 5.56 -19.51 -18.08
N LYS A 630 4.31 -19.95 -17.85
CA LYS A 630 3.68 -21.02 -18.62
C LYS A 630 3.37 -20.66 -20.06
N MET A 631 3.44 -19.39 -20.44
CA MET A 631 3.17 -18.93 -21.81
C MET A 631 4.43 -18.54 -22.58
N ASN A 632 5.61 -18.56 -21.96
CA ASN A 632 6.85 -18.02 -22.55
C ASN A 632 7.23 -18.65 -23.92
N ASP A 633 7.00 -19.95 -24.09
CA ASP A 633 7.29 -20.70 -25.33
C ASP A 633 6.21 -20.55 -26.42
N LEU A 634 5.07 -19.94 -26.09
CA LEU A 634 4.03 -19.63 -27.07
C LEU A 634 4.43 -18.41 -27.92
N PRO A 635 3.96 -18.32 -29.18
CA PRO A 635 4.15 -17.11 -29.97
C PRO A 635 3.59 -15.87 -29.24
N TYR A 636 4.23 -14.72 -29.41
CA TYR A 636 3.91 -13.50 -28.65
C TYR A 636 2.43 -13.08 -28.74
N LEU A 637 1.78 -13.25 -29.90
CA LEU A 637 0.34 -12.95 -30.03
C LEU A 637 -0.54 -13.87 -29.18
N SER A 638 -0.11 -15.12 -28.98
CA SER A 638 -0.80 -16.11 -28.16
C SER A 638 -0.53 -15.95 -26.66
N GLN A 639 0.39 -15.07 -26.27
CA GLN A 639 0.65 -14.74 -24.86
C GLN A 639 -0.34 -13.69 -24.31
N GLY A 640 -1.12 -13.04 -25.17
CA GLY A 640 -2.14 -12.07 -24.79
C GLY A 640 -3.46 -12.74 -24.41
N TYR A 641 -3.67 -12.95 -23.11
CA TYR A 641 -4.94 -13.42 -22.56
C TYR A 641 -5.92 -12.28 -22.24
N ALA A 642 -7.21 -12.61 -22.24
CA ALA A 642 -8.29 -11.65 -21.97
C ALA A 642 -8.32 -11.22 -20.50
N MET A 643 -8.90 -10.05 -20.22
CA MET A 643 -8.88 -9.44 -18.89
C MET A 643 -9.58 -10.29 -17.81
N ASN A 644 -10.72 -10.88 -18.13
CA ASN A 644 -11.47 -11.75 -17.21
C ASN A 644 -10.69 -12.98 -16.75
N VAL A 645 -9.81 -13.53 -17.60
CA VAL A 645 -8.95 -14.68 -17.26
C VAL A 645 -7.55 -14.26 -16.81
N ALA A 646 -7.23 -12.97 -16.82
CA ALA A 646 -5.94 -12.47 -16.33
C ALA A 646 -5.74 -12.71 -14.83
N GLU A 647 -6.85 -12.75 -14.08
CA GLU A 647 -6.86 -12.99 -12.64
C GLU A 647 -6.92 -14.48 -12.27
N THR A 648 -6.94 -15.38 -13.26
CA THR A 648 -7.09 -16.82 -13.03
C THR A 648 -6.01 -17.32 -12.11
N ALA A 649 -4.74 -17.10 -12.46
CA ALA A 649 -3.60 -17.64 -11.72
C ALA A 649 -3.26 -16.85 -10.44
N SER A 650 -3.42 -15.54 -10.47
CA SER A 650 -3.13 -14.66 -9.34
C SER A 650 -4.11 -14.90 -8.19
N THR A 651 -5.42 -14.94 -8.47
CA THR A 651 -6.43 -15.25 -7.47
C THR A 651 -6.32 -16.69 -6.98
N PHE A 652 -5.89 -17.61 -7.84
CA PHE A 652 -5.69 -19.01 -7.48
C PHE A 652 -4.54 -19.15 -6.46
N ALA A 653 -3.41 -18.52 -6.77
CA ALA A 653 -2.24 -18.45 -5.91
C ALA A 653 -2.57 -17.82 -4.54
N GLU A 654 -3.32 -16.72 -4.56
CA GLU A 654 -3.81 -16.05 -3.36
C GLU A 654 -4.67 -16.99 -2.51
N MET A 655 -5.61 -17.71 -3.13
CA MET A 655 -6.52 -18.62 -2.42
C MET A 655 -5.79 -19.80 -1.78
N ILE A 656 -4.78 -20.39 -2.44
CA ILE A 656 -3.93 -21.43 -1.84
C ILE A 656 -3.37 -20.96 -0.49
N VAL A 657 -2.86 -19.73 -0.45
CA VAL A 657 -2.19 -19.18 0.73
C VAL A 657 -3.20 -18.74 1.78
N SER A 658 -4.25 -18.00 1.40
CA SER A 658 -5.27 -17.54 2.34
C SER A 658 -6.03 -18.69 3.00
N ASP A 659 -6.39 -19.74 2.25
CA ASP A 659 -7.04 -20.92 2.79
C ASP A 659 -6.14 -21.67 3.77
N ALA A 660 -4.85 -21.82 3.43
CA ALA A 660 -3.87 -22.42 4.32
C ALA A 660 -3.67 -21.60 5.60
N SER A 661 -3.61 -20.27 5.52
CA SER A 661 -3.50 -19.38 6.69
C SER A 661 -4.70 -19.53 7.63
N VAL A 662 -5.93 -19.58 7.11
CA VAL A 662 -7.13 -19.82 7.94
C VAL A 662 -7.08 -21.18 8.63
N LYS A 663 -6.61 -22.23 7.95
CA LYS A 663 -6.49 -23.59 8.50
C LYS A 663 -5.40 -23.71 9.55
N GLN A 664 -4.32 -22.93 9.42
CA GLN A 664 -3.14 -22.97 10.29
C GLN A 664 -3.17 -21.95 11.43
N ALA A 665 -4.13 -21.01 11.42
CA ALA A 665 -4.28 -20.00 12.47
C ALA A 665 -4.32 -20.65 13.87
N GLU A 666 -3.46 -20.18 14.77
CA GLU A 666 -3.28 -20.79 16.10
C GLU A 666 -4.35 -20.34 17.08
N THR A 667 -4.88 -19.14 16.89
CA THR A 667 -5.88 -18.53 17.76
C THR A 667 -7.22 -18.35 17.08
N LYS A 668 -8.28 -18.39 17.87
CA LYS A 668 -9.65 -18.15 17.40
C LYS A 668 -9.78 -16.75 16.81
N GLU A 669 -9.19 -15.75 17.46
CA GLU A 669 -9.23 -14.35 17.04
C GLU A 669 -8.54 -14.12 15.70
N GLU A 670 -7.37 -14.73 15.50
CA GLU A 670 -6.65 -14.70 14.22
C GLU A 670 -7.46 -15.37 13.12
N LYS A 671 -8.02 -16.56 13.38
CA LYS A 671 -8.85 -17.28 12.42
C LYS A 671 -10.08 -16.47 11.98
N ILE A 672 -10.74 -15.80 12.93
CA ILE A 672 -11.87 -14.91 12.64
C ILE A 672 -11.44 -13.74 11.76
N GLN A 673 -10.28 -13.12 12.01
CA GLN A 673 -9.79 -12.01 11.19
C GLN A 673 -9.41 -12.46 9.78
N LEU A 674 -8.72 -13.59 9.62
CA LEU A 674 -8.35 -14.12 8.30
C LEU A 674 -9.60 -14.51 7.48
N LEU A 675 -10.63 -15.06 8.13
CA LEU A 675 -11.93 -15.31 7.50
C LEU A 675 -12.62 -14.01 7.10
N ASP A 676 -12.62 -12.98 7.96
CA ASP A 676 -13.17 -11.65 7.62
C ASP A 676 -12.47 -11.07 6.39
N ASP A 677 -11.14 -11.19 6.29
CA ASP A 677 -10.35 -10.72 5.15
C ASP A 677 -10.73 -11.47 3.85
N LYS A 678 -10.84 -12.81 3.90
CA LYS A 678 -11.32 -13.62 2.75
C LYS A 678 -12.73 -13.20 2.33
N LEU A 679 -13.66 -13.06 3.28
CA LEU A 679 -15.06 -12.75 3.01
C LEU A 679 -15.23 -11.31 2.50
N ASN A 680 -14.44 -10.35 2.99
CA ASN A 680 -14.45 -8.98 2.46
C ASN A 680 -14.12 -8.93 0.96
N ARG A 681 -13.24 -9.82 0.48
CA ARG A 681 -12.96 -9.96 -0.96
C ARG A 681 -14.18 -10.48 -1.73
N SER A 682 -14.91 -11.47 -1.20
CA SER A 682 -16.17 -11.94 -1.79
C SER A 682 -17.23 -10.83 -1.83
N ILE A 683 -17.35 -10.02 -0.76
CA ILE A 683 -18.26 -8.86 -0.74
C ILE A 683 -17.86 -7.82 -1.80
N ALA A 684 -16.56 -7.57 -1.99
CA ALA A 684 -16.09 -6.66 -3.02
C ALA A 684 -16.55 -7.12 -4.42
N PHE A 685 -16.40 -8.39 -4.77
CA PHE A 685 -16.80 -8.89 -6.09
C PHE A 685 -18.32 -9.09 -6.25
N PHE A 686 -18.99 -9.68 -5.26
CA PHE A 686 -20.42 -10.02 -5.38
C PHE A 686 -21.35 -8.84 -5.18
N MET A 687 -20.92 -7.81 -4.43
CA MET A 687 -21.75 -6.66 -4.09
C MET A 687 -21.17 -5.35 -4.60
N ASN A 688 -19.90 -5.01 -4.31
CA ASN A 688 -19.35 -3.73 -4.76
C ASN A 688 -19.25 -3.65 -6.29
N ILE A 689 -18.62 -4.62 -6.94
CA ILE A 689 -18.48 -4.66 -8.40
C ILE A 689 -19.84 -4.82 -9.08
N HIS A 690 -20.73 -5.63 -8.51
CA HIS A 690 -22.10 -5.75 -9.01
C HIS A 690 -22.85 -4.41 -8.97
N SER A 691 -22.71 -3.61 -7.90
CA SER A 691 -23.31 -2.26 -7.87
C SER A 691 -22.81 -1.35 -8.99
N ARG A 692 -21.54 -1.49 -9.38
CA ARG A 692 -20.96 -0.72 -10.50
C ARG A 692 -21.52 -1.19 -11.84
N PHE A 693 -21.63 -2.49 -12.03
CA PHE A 693 -22.22 -3.08 -13.23
C PHE A 693 -23.68 -2.66 -13.42
N LEU A 694 -24.49 -2.74 -12.36
CA LEU A 694 -25.90 -2.31 -12.37
C LEU A 694 -26.02 -0.81 -12.66
N PHE A 695 -25.20 0.03 -12.03
CA PHE A 695 -25.19 1.47 -12.29
C PHE A 695 -24.83 1.78 -13.74
N GLU A 696 -23.71 1.23 -14.25
CA GLU A 696 -23.23 1.53 -15.60
C GLU A 696 -24.25 1.08 -16.65
N THR A 697 -24.85 -0.11 -16.48
CA THR A 697 -25.93 -0.59 -17.34
C THR A 697 -27.11 0.37 -17.38
N ARG A 698 -27.65 0.75 -16.21
CA ARG A 698 -28.81 1.65 -16.11
C ARG A 698 -28.50 3.04 -16.64
N PHE A 699 -27.31 3.55 -16.36
CA PHE A 699 -26.85 4.83 -16.89
C PHE A 699 -26.79 4.80 -18.42
N TYR A 700 -26.24 3.75 -19.02
CA TYR A 700 -26.23 3.62 -20.48
C TYR A 700 -27.63 3.55 -21.08
N GLU A 701 -28.54 2.80 -20.48
CA GLU A 701 -29.93 2.74 -20.95
C GLU A 701 -30.64 4.10 -20.85
N GLU A 702 -30.49 4.84 -19.75
CA GLU A 702 -31.05 6.20 -19.66
C GLU A 702 -30.33 7.19 -20.59
N ARG A 703 -29.02 7.02 -20.80
CA ARG A 703 -28.23 7.90 -21.67
C ARG A 703 -28.64 7.77 -23.13
N LYS A 704 -29.16 6.63 -23.60
CA LYS A 704 -29.71 6.50 -24.96
C LYS A 704 -30.85 7.48 -25.22
N GLU A 705 -31.61 7.86 -24.18
CA GLU A 705 -32.74 8.79 -24.29
C GLU A 705 -32.36 10.28 -24.16
N GLY A 706 -31.12 10.58 -23.75
CA GLY A 706 -30.64 11.95 -23.57
C GLY A 706 -29.62 12.10 -22.44
N LEU A 707 -29.26 13.34 -22.11
CA LEU A 707 -28.34 13.60 -20.99
C LEU A 707 -28.99 13.24 -19.65
N VAL A 708 -28.25 12.52 -18.79
CA VAL A 708 -28.67 12.12 -17.44
C VAL A 708 -28.16 13.14 -16.42
N SER A 709 -29.05 13.70 -15.59
CA SER A 709 -28.69 14.72 -14.60
C SER A 709 -27.90 14.14 -13.42
N LYS A 710 -27.14 15.00 -12.72
CA LYS A 710 -26.41 14.65 -11.49
C LYS A 710 -27.29 13.96 -10.45
N ASP A 711 -28.46 14.52 -10.16
CA ASP A 711 -29.39 13.97 -9.17
C ASP A 711 -29.89 12.57 -9.58
N ARG A 712 -30.11 12.35 -10.88
CA ARG A 712 -30.50 11.04 -11.39
C ARG A 712 -29.35 10.04 -11.29
N LEU A 713 -28.11 10.44 -11.63
CA LEU A 713 -26.92 9.60 -11.45
C LEU A 713 -26.71 9.19 -9.97
N ASN A 714 -26.85 10.14 -9.04
CA ASN A 714 -26.80 9.87 -7.60
C ASN A 714 -27.86 8.85 -7.16
N LYS A 715 -29.08 8.98 -7.70
CA LYS A 715 -30.19 8.03 -7.42
C LYS A 715 -29.92 6.65 -8.03
N LEU A 716 -29.51 6.57 -9.29
CA LEU A 716 -29.16 5.32 -9.97
C LEU A 716 -28.06 4.56 -9.22
N MET A 717 -27.03 5.27 -8.76
CA MET A 717 -25.94 4.66 -8.00
C MET A 717 -26.42 4.12 -6.65
N THR A 718 -27.22 4.90 -5.92
CA THR A 718 -27.79 4.46 -4.65
C THR A 718 -28.72 3.24 -4.82
N GLU A 719 -29.54 3.23 -5.88
CA GLU A 719 -30.41 2.09 -6.23
C GLU A 719 -29.58 0.85 -6.55
N ALA A 720 -28.51 0.99 -7.33
CA ALA A 720 -27.60 -0.09 -7.67
C ALA A 720 -26.87 -0.65 -6.44
N GLN A 721 -26.41 0.20 -5.51
CA GLN A 721 -25.80 -0.25 -4.27
C GLN A 721 -26.80 -0.95 -3.35
N LYS A 722 -28.03 -0.43 -3.23
CA LYS A 722 -29.07 -1.06 -2.42
C LYS A 722 -29.41 -2.46 -2.90
N GLU A 723 -29.57 -2.63 -4.21
CA GLU A 723 -29.82 -3.93 -4.82
C GLU A 723 -28.63 -4.88 -4.70
N ALA A 724 -27.42 -4.38 -4.96
CA ALA A 724 -26.24 -5.23 -4.89
C ALA A 724 -25.96 -5.77 -3.47
N TYR A 725 -26.28 -5.00 -2.43
CA TYR A 725 -26.11 -5.37 -1.02
C TYR A 725 -27.39 -5.91 -0.36
N ASN A 726 -28.45 -6.25 -1.10
CA ASN A 726 -29.74 -6.70 -0.56
C ASN A 726 -30.31 -5.78 0.56
N ASN A 727 -30.13 -4.47 0.44
CA ASN A 727 -30.49 -3.48 1.47
C ASN A 727 -29.90 -3.75 2.88
N ALA A 728 -28.78 -4.46 2.96
CA ALA A 728 -28.13 -4.83 4.23
C ALA A 728 -27.46 -3.65 4.96
N LEU A 729 -27.18 -2.55 4.24
CA LEU A 729 -26.43 -1.41 4.80
C LEU A 729 -27.36 -0.29 5.27
N SER A 730 -26.92 0.45 6.28
CA SER A 730 -27.65 1.62 6.80
C SER A 730 -27.45 2.89 5.97
N GLU A 731 -26.31 3.00 5.29
CA GLU A 731 -25.87 4.20 4.57
C GLU A 731 -25.07 3.81 3.33
N TYR A 732 -25.28 4.56 2.25
CA TYR A 732 -24.76 4.32 0.90
C TYR A 732 -24.03 5.57 0.39
N SER A 733 -23.36 5.48 -0.77
CA SER A 733 -22.56 6.57 -1.35
C SER A 733 -23.19 7.01 -2.68
N PRO A 734 -24.02 8.07 -2.68
CA PRO A 734 -24.64 8.58 -3.91
C PRO A 734 -23.61 9.02 -4.94
N THR A 735 -22.49 9.61 -4.50
CA THR A 735 -21.44 10.11 -5.40
C THR A 735 -20.42 9.04 -5.82
N PHE A 736 -20.68 7.76 -5.50
CA PHE A 736 -19.76 6.67 -5.83
C PHE A 736 -19.45 6.58 -7.33
N TRP A 737 -20.41 6.92 -8.19
CA TRP A 737 -20.21 6.97 -9.65
C TRP A 737 -19.18 8.03 -10.07
N ALA A 738 -19.14 9.17 -9.37
CA ALA A 738 -18.19 10.23 -9.66
C ALA A 738 -16.79 9.87 -9.14
N SER A 739 -16.69 9.13 -8.03
CA SER A 739 -15.40 8.82 -7.40
C SER A 739 -14.60 7.69 -8.06
N LYS A 740 -15.21 6.93 -8.98
CA LYS A 740 -14.58 5.76 -9.59
C LYS A 740 -14.16 6.04 -11.03
N LEU A 741 -12.84 6.19 -11.20
CA LEU A 741 -12.16 6.40 -12.48
C LEU A 741 -12.62 5.43 -13.58
N HIS A 742 -12.96 4.18 -13.24
CA HIS A 742 -13.37 3.15 -14.21
C HIS A 742 -14.59 3.54 -15.07
N PHE A 743 -15.48 4.42 -14.60
CA PHE A 743 -16.58 4.90 -15.43
C PHE A 743 -16.13 5.97 -16.45
N HIS A 744 -14.96 6.58 -16.23
CA HIS A 744 -14.43 7.70 -17.01
C HIS A 744 -13.23 7.31 -17.90
N ILE A 745 -12.75 6.07 -17.83
CA ILE A 745 -11.70 5.59 -18.74
C ILE A 745 -12.26 5.31 -20.13
N THR A 746 -11.44 5.55 -21.15
CA THR A 746 -11.83 5.43 -22.56
C THR A 746 -11.52 4.07 -23.17
N GLY A 747 -10.60 3.31 -22.57
CA GLY A 747 -10.04 2.11 -23.18
C GLY A 747 -10.78 0.80 -22.91
N VAL A 748 -11.50 0.69 -21.79
CA VAL A 748 -12.15 -0.56 -21.36
C VAL A 748 -13.50 -0.24 -20.70
N PRO A 749 -14.62 -0.26 -21.45
CA PRO A 749 -15.96 -0.12 -20.88
C PRO A 749 -16.29 -1.29 -19.95
N PHE A 750 -17.14 -1.07 -18.93
CA PHE A 750 -17.53 -2.12 -17.97
C PHE A 750 -16.34 -2.85 -17.31
N TYR A 751 -15.25 -2.13 -17.06
CA TYR A 751 -13.95 -2.63 -16.54
C TYR A 751 -14.05 -3.57 -15.32
N ASN A 752 -15.12 -3.47 -14.54
CA ASN A 752 -15.21 -4.08 -13.23
C ASN A 752 -15.67 -5.55 -13.24
N PHE A 753 -16.65 -5.95 -14.07
CA PHE A 753 -17.16 -7.34 -14.05
C PHE A 753 -16.11 -8.41 -14.39
N PRO A 754 -15.10 -8.17 -15.26
CA PRO A 754 -14.06 -9.16 -15.56
C PRO A 754 -13.34 -9.68 -14.31
N TYR A 755 -13.18 -8.83 -13.28
CA TYR A 755 -12.61 -9.26 -12.00
C TYR A 755 -13.51 -10.22 -11.22
N THR A 756 -14.83 -10.04 -11.31
CA THR A 756 -15.78 -10.96 -10.66
C THR A 756 -15.78 -12.31 -11.37
N PHE A 757 -15.74 -12.30 -12.71
CA PHE A 757 -15.53 -13.52 -13.49
C PHE A 757 -14.24 -14.21 -13.09
N GLY A 758 -13.10 -13.50 -13.12
CA GLY A 758 -11.79 -14.08 -12.82
C GLY A 758 -11.73 -14.65 -11.41
N TYR A 759 -12.32 -13.95 -10.44
CA TYR A 759 -12.44 -14.44 -9.06
C TYR A 759 -13.24 -15.74 -8.98
N LEU A 760 -14.47 -15.79 -9.52
CA LEU A 760 -15.29 -17.00 -9.48
C LEU A 760 -14.72 -18.15 -10.30
N PHE A 761 -14.17 -17.86 -11.47
CA PHE A 761 -13.53 -18.86 -12.31
C PHE A 761 -12.34 -19.49 -11.58
N SER A 762 -11.51 -18.68 -10.93
CA SER A 762 -10.42 -19.15 -10.10
C SER A 762 -10.90 -19.98 -8.89
N MET A 763 -11.98 -19.57 -8.22
CA MET A 763 -12.58 -20.33 -7.12
C MET A 763 -13.14 -21.68 -7.57
N GLY A 764 -13.78 -21.73 -8.73
CA GLY A 764 -14.27 -22.97 -9.32
C GLY A 764 -13.13 -23.92 -9.73
N ILE A 765 -12.05 -23.38 -10.29
CA ILE A 765 -10.81 -24.14 -10.55
C ILE A 765 -10.24 -24.69 -9.24
N TYR A 766 -10.17 -23.87 -8.18
CA TYR A 766 -9.67 -24.29 -6.87
C TYR A 766 -10.52 -25.39 -6.25
N ALA A 767 -11.84 -25.25 -6.29
CA ALA A 767 -12.77 -26.25 -5.79
C ALA A 767 -12.62 -27.59 -6.53
N LYS A 768 -12.46 -27.58 -7.86
CA LYS A 768 -12.20 -28.79 -8.65
C LYS A 768 -10.84 -29.40 -8.34
N ALA A 769 -9.82 -28.56 -8.24
CA ALA A 769 -8.47 -29.02 -7.97
C ALA A 769 -8.34 -29.68 -6.59
N ALA A 770 -9.05 -29.16 -5.58
CA ALA A 770 -9.14 -29.78 -4.26
C ALA A 770 -9.78 -31.18 -4.29
N GLN A 771 -10.62 -31.49 -5.30
CA GLN A 771 -11.23 -32.80 -5.49
C GLN A 771 -10.33 -33.76 -6.30
N GLU A 772 -9.67 -33.26 -7.34
CA GLU A 772 -8.84 -34.05 -8.26
C GLU A 772 -7.40 -34.32 -7.75
N GLY A 773 -6.92 -33.53 -6.80
CA GLY A 773 -5.58 -33.68 -6.20
C GLY A 773 -4.43 -33.42 -7.18
N GLU A 774 -3.30 -34.11 -6.99
CA GLU A 774 -2.05 -33.89 -7.74
C GLU A 774 -2.20 -34.03 -9.26
N SER A 775 -3.22 -34.75 -9.74
CA SER A 775 -3.48 -34.92 -11.17
C SER A 775 -3.94 -33.63 -11.88
N PHE A 776 -4.35 -32.60 -11.11
CA PHE A 776 -4.88 -31.35 -11.65
C PHE A 776 -3.81 -30.41 -12.21
N GLU A 777 -2.55 -30.51 -11.75
CA GLU A 777 -1.45 -29.62 -12.14
C GLU A 777 -1.24 -29.54 -13.66
N ALA A 778 -1.27 -30.69 -14.35
CA ALA A 778 -1.11 -30.75 -15.79
C ALA A 778 -2.28 -30.08 -16.54
N LYS A 779 -3.51 -30.30 -16.09
CA LYS A 779 -4.71 -29.64 -16.65
C LYS A 779 -4.66 -28.13 -16.42
N TYR A 780 -4.27 -27.70 -15.23
CA TYR A 780 -4.13 -26.29 -14.88
C TYR A 780 -3.09 -25.60 -15.75
N THR A 781 -1.94 -26.23 -15.97
CA THR A 781 -0.90 -25.70 -16.85
C THR A 781 -1.41 -25.51 -18.28
N GLU A 782 -2.08 -26.50 -18.84
CA GLU A 782 -2.65 -26.38 -20.20
C GLU A 782 -3.79 -25.36 -20.28
N LEU A 783 -4.60 -25.25 -19.23
CA LEU A 783 -5.62 -24.20 -19.11
C LEU A 783 -4.97 -22.82 -19.17
N LEU A 784 -3.95 -22.53 -18.36
CA LEU A 784 -3.24 -21.26 -18.38
C LEU A 784 -2.66 -20.94 -19.78
N ARG A 785 -2.09 -21.94 -20.45
CA ARG A 785 -1.55 -21.82 -21.82
C ARG A 785 -2.60 -21.52 -22.88
N ASP A 786 -3.84 -21.93 -22.68
CA ASP A 786 -4.93 -21.73 -23.62
C ASP A 786 -5.73 -20.44 -23.37
N THR A 787 -5.52 -19.74 -22.25
CA THR A 787 -6.17 -18.43 -21.96
C THR A 787 -5.92 -17.36 -23.04
N GLY A 788 -4.77 -17.44 -23.74
CA GLY A 788 -4.43 -16.56 -24.86
C GLY A 788 -4.91 -17.04 -26.23
N ARG A 789 -5.52 -18.23 -26.30
CA ARG A 789 -5.78 -18.97 -27.54
C ARG A 789 -7.21 -19.51 -27.68
N LEU A 790 -8.08 -19.28 -26.70
CA LEU A 790 -9.48 -19.72 -26.70
C LEU A 790 -10.39 -18.64 -26.11
N ASP A 791 -11.68 -18.69 -26.47
CA ASP A 791 -12.74 -18.06 -25.67
C ASP A 791 -12.99 -18.82 -24.37
N VAL A 792 -13.61 -18.15 -23.39
CA VAL A 792 -13.69 -18.70 -22.03
C VAL A 792 -14.60 -19.91 -21.91
N GLU A 793 -15.64 -20.00 -22.75
CA GLU A 793 -16.51 -21.16 -22.80
C GLU A 793 -15.76 -22.39 -23.31
N THR A 794 -15.05 -22.25 -24.44
CA THR A 794 -14.24 -23.34 -25.00
C THR A 794 -13.08 -23.72 -24.08
N LEU A 795 -12.47 -22.73 -23.41
CA LEU A 795 -11.42 -22.94 -22.42
C LEU A 795 -11.90 -23.83 -21.26
N ALA A 796 -13.07 -23.49 -20.70
CA ALA A 796 -13.64 -24.21 -19.57
C ALA A 796 -14.15 -25.60 -19.96
N GLU A 797 -14.81 -25.73 -21.13
CA GLU A 797 -15.24 -27.03 -21.65
C GLU A 797 -14.05 -27.96 -21.85
N LYS A 798 -12.98 -27.48 -22.51
CA LYS A 798 -11.81 -28.29 -22.84
C LYS A 798 -11.06 -28.80 -21.61
N HIS A 799 -10.84 -27.94 -20.61
CA HIS A 799 -9.93 -28.25 -19.49
C HIS A 799 -10.64 -28.67 -18.21
N LEU A 800 -11.86 -28.19 -18.00
CA LEU A 800 -12.64 -28.42 -16.78
C LEU A 800 -13.90 -29.26 -17.04
N GLN A 801 -14.26 -29.52 -18.30
CA GLN A 801 -15.47 -30.25 -18.69
C GLN A 801 -16.75 -29.60 -18.14
N VAL A 802 -16.80 -28.26 -18.18
CA VAL A 802 -17.95 -27.48 -17.71
C VAL A 802 -18.46 -26.53 -18.78
N ASP A 803 -19.76 -26.30 -18.77
CA ASP A 803 -20.42 -25.28 -19.59
C ASP A 803 -20.65 -24.02 -18.74
N LEU A 804 -19.92 -22.95 -19.05
CA LEU A 804 -20.03 -21.68 -18.31
C LEU A 804 -21.36 -20.95 -18.55
N THR A 805 -22.16 -21.38 -19.53
CA THR A 805 -23.52 -20.88 -19.75
C THR A 805 -24.55 -21.54 -18.84
N LYS A 806 -24.11 -22.37 -17.89
CA LYS A 806 -24.94 -23.08 -16.91
C LYS A 806 -24.52 -22.74 -15.47
N PRO A 807 -25.44 -22.78 -14.51
CA PRO A 807 -25.18 -22.27 -13.15
C PRO A 807 -24.28 -23.18 -12.32
N GLU A 808 -24.08 -24.45 -12.66
CA GLU A 808 -23.47 -25.46 -11.80
C GLU A 808 -22.04 -25.10 -11.41
N PHE A 809 -21.21 -24.71 -12.37
CA PHE A 809 -19.83 -24.31 -12.10
C PHE A 809 -19.75 -23.07 -11.19
N TRP A 810 -20.59 -22.07 -11.47
CA TRP A 810 -20.65 -20.85 -10.66
C TRP A 810 -21.16 -21.13 -9.24
N GLN A 811 -22.12 -22.05 -9.11
CA GLN A 811 -22.70 -22.47 -7.84
C GLN A 811 -21.66 -23.24 -7.00
N GLU A 812 -20.92 -24.17 -7.60
CA GLU A 812 -19.81 -24.89 -6.94
C GLU A 812 -18.77 -23.91 -6.39
N ALA A 813 -18.37 -22.90 -7.18
CA ALA A 813 -17.44 -21.86 -6.76
C ALA A 813 -17.97 -21.03 -5.58
N ILE A 814 -19.27 -20.68 -5.59
CA ILE A 814 -19.91 -19.92 -4.50
C ILE A 814 -20.06 -20.78 -3.24
N ASP A 815 -20.42 -22.05 -3.38
CA ASP A 815 -20.60 -22.96 -2.25
C ASP A 815 -19.29 -23.22 -1.51
N PHE A 816 -18.15 -23.24 -2.22
CA PHE A 816 -16.83 -23.24 -1.58
C PHE A 816 -16.63 -22.01 -0.68
N ILE A 817 -17.00 -20.82 -1.16
CA ILE A 817 -16.88 -19.57 -0.37
C ILE A 817 -17.86 -19.58 0.81
N LYS A 818 -19.06 -20.14 0.68
CA LYS A 818 -20.03 -20.22 1.77
C LYS A 818 -19.50 -20.99 2.98
N GLN A 819 -18.61 -21.96 2.80
CA GLN A 819 -17.96 -22.68 3.90
C GLN A 819 -17.17 -21.73 4.81
N ASP A 820 -16.55 -20.68 4.25
CA ASP A 820 -15.88 -19.64 5.04
C ASP A 820 -16.90 -18.83 5.86
N VAL A 821 -18.06 -18.52 5.28
CA VAL A 821 -19.16 -17.84 5.99
C VAL A 821 -19.65 -18.71 7.14
N GLU A 822 -19.95 -19.98 6.89
CA GLU A 822 -20.41 -20.93 7.91
C GLU A 822 -19.41 -21.02 9.07
N THR A 823 -18.12 -21.19 8.75
CA THR A 823 -17.05 -21.24 9.74
C THR A 823 -16.95 -19.94 10.54
N PHE A 824 -17.03 -18.78 9.88
CA PHE A 824 -17.03 -17.48 10.54
C PHE A 824 -18.23 -17.32 11.48
N MET A 825 -19.42 -17.71 11.03
CA MET A 825 -20.64 -17.66 11.83
C MET A 825 -20.52 -18.55 13.07
N GLU A 826 -20.00 -19.77 12.93
CA GLU A 826 -19.76 -20.71 14.04
C GLU A 826 -18.76 -20.20 15.06
N LEU A 827 -17.61 -19.69 14.61
CA LEU A 827 -16.59 -19.17 15.50
C LEU A 827 -17.08 -17.93 16.24
N THR A 828 -17.92 -17.13 15.61
CA THR A 828 -18.30 -15.87 16.22
C THR A 828 -19.48 -15.99 17.17
N LYS A 829 -20.32 -17.05 17.12
CA LYS A 829 -21.60 -17.21 17.87
C LYS A 829 -21.63 -16.56 19.25
#